data_AF-A0A7V5IF35-F1
#
_entry.id   AF-A0A7V5IF35-F1
#
_cell.length_a   1.000
_cell.length_b   1.000
_cell.length_c   1.000
_cell.angle_alpha   90.00
_cell.angle_beta   90.00
_cell.angle_gamma   90.00
#
_symmetry.space_group_name_H-M   'P 1'
#
loop_
_entity.id
_entity.type
_entity.pdbx_description
1 polymer ?
#
loop_
_entity_poly.entity_id
_entity_poly.type
_entity_poly.pdbx_seq_one_letter_code
_entity_poly.pdbx_strand_id
1 'polypeptide(L)'
;MFKIIGKVFLIPFLFLSWCKKRLPPLIFISLFIGLIGFGTIGFLYFYFIVKHPGDEFSRESIMEILSRETPVYYDDGKNLIGVFFKDEHRIYIKYEEIPKDFVNALIAAEDKNFFRHPGIDLFSILRATWVNIKSGKIIQGGSTLTQQTAKNLFKREGRTFRAKIEELIQALKLEAHFSKEEIIEFFVNQFYVTGTGRGLAVAAKYFFDKPVNELNLLECAFIAGAVRAPNRYNPLVQPNPEKKKVVFARAVARKNYVLKNMFKLGMISPAQYYQLLEAPIPFKEGKVYYELNVILDYLKEELQSEKFQNILNDHGISNIATSGIKIYTFINYELQQSTQKTLRKHLSQLETMLTGYNRTSIQSRYASLTFPEVNEPKIGQFVLGRVETKENKGREIGIGVRLGGVSGKIDLRGLQDIISAYAKYRKGPGAEATSQDIDELLSQIEVGDLVYVYVREKSPEGIFLLDLEQKPKLEGGVLVSQQGKILAMVGGFENSYFNRAIDAKRQMGSIFKPLVYTAALQLGWNILDPLENQRDVFIFQNQFYFPRPDHESPYNRVSLAWAGVKSENLASVWLLYHLCDKLSLFQFKQIAELVDLSPRENEDYYTFQKRLRDSWGITVTEDDLREAAFQMAKEELITDLIFEGNAQEAEALRFLKYGTGFDNYRTYLLNSEEGEDELEKSIQLNILKEHLLRYLQLNQEMKNQWEGLKSNLPDSWENLSRFYLGVIDGKEIIAYGENLIDKGFIPLVYEKAINFFSNNFSVQDVWIEGKIRSSTLTN
;
A
#
# COMPACT_ATOMS: atom_id res chain seq x y z
N MET A 1 4.91 -22.00 -65.23
CA MET A 1 4.12 -20.75 -65.41
C MET A 1 4.67 -19.80 -66.50
N PHE A 2 5.87 -20.02 -67.06
CA PHE A 2 6.47 -19.14 -68.10
C PHE A 2 5.97 -19.34 -69.55
N LYS A 3 5.27 -20.44 -69.88
CA LYS A 3 4.74 -20.69 -71.24
C LYS A 3 3.37 -20.06 -71.55
N ILE A 4 2.67 -19.52 -70.54
CA ILE A 4 1.33 -18.91 -70.70
C ILE A 4 1.43 -17.39 -70.90
N ILE A 5 2.48 -16.75 -70.40
CA ILE A 5 2.66 -15.29 -70.45
C ILE A 5 2.83 -14.79 -71.90
N GLY A 6 3.51 -15.54 -72.78
CA GLY A 6 3.70 -15.15 -74.18
C GLY A 6 2.43 -15.08 -75.03
N LYS A 7 1.37 -15.84 -74.69
CA LYS A 7 0.09 -15.79 -75.42
C LYS A 7 -0.87 -14.71 -74.90
N VAL A 8 -0.75 -14.30 -73.64
CA VAL A 8 -1.61 -13.26 -73.03
C VAL A 8 -1.24 -11.85 -73.52
N PHE A 9 0.03 -11.59 -73.87
CA PHE A 9 0.46 -10.30 -74.42
C PHE A 9 0.18 -10.11 -75.93
N LEU A 10 -0.05 -11.18 -76.70
CA LEU A 10 -0.37 -11.07 -78.13
C LEU A 10 -1.82 -10.62 -78.39
N ILE A 11 -2.74 -10.98 -77.50
CA ILE A 11 -4.18 -10.74 -77.63
C ILE A 11 -4.54 -9.24 -77.62
N PRO A 12 -4.02 -8.40 -76.69
CA PRO A 12 -4.28 -6.96 -76.73
C PRO A 12 -3.67 -6.28 -77.97
N PHE A 13 -2.53 -6.76 -78.46
CA PHE A 13 -1.86 -6.19 -79.64
C PHE A 13 -2.65 -6.48 -80.93
N LEU A 14 -3.18 -7.70 -81.06
CA LEU A 14 -4.08 -8.09 -82.15
C LEU A 14 -5.44 -7.37 -82.06
N PHE A 15 -5.97 -7.17 -80.86
CA PHE A 15 -7.22 -6.43 -80.62
C PHE A 15 -7.07 -4.93 -80.94
N LEU A 16 -5.97 -4.29 -80.52
CA LEU A 16 -5.64 -2.91 -80.88
C LEU A 16 -5.41 -2.76 -82.38
N SER A 17 -4.72 -3.71 -83.01
CA SER A 17 -4.53 -3.72 -84.48
C SER A 17 -5.87 -3.85 -85.24
N TRP A 18 -6.80 -4.65 -84.71
CA TRP A 18 -8.17 -4.77 -85.23
C TRP A 18 -9.00 -3.49 -85.02
N CYS A 19 -8.96 -2.91 -83.82
CA CYS A 19 -9.64 -1.64 -83.49
C CYS A 19 -9.14 -0.46 -84.34
N LYS A 20 -7.84 -0.39 -84.62
CA LYS A 20 -7.22 0.65 -85.46
C LYS A 20 -7.79 0.66 -86.90
N LYS A 21 -8.25 -0.49 -87.41
CA LYS A 21 -8.80 -0.64 -88.76
C LYS A 21 -10.31 -0.39 -88.87
N ARG A 22 -11.06 -0.37 -87.76
CA ARG A 22 -12.55 -0.34 -87.79
C ARG A 22 -13.20 0.73 -86.92
N LEU A 23 -12.47 1.40 -86.03
CA LEU A 23 -13.01 2.45 -85.16
C LEU A 23 -12.50 3.83 -85.60
N PRO A 24 -13.31 4.90 -85.41
CA PRO A 24 -12.86 6.28 -85.58
C PRO A 24 -11.58 6.55 -84.75
N PRO A 25 -10.63 7.37 -85.24
CA PRO A 25 -9.35 7.61 -84.58
C PRO A 25 -9.49 8.03 -83.11
N LEU A 26 -10.52 8.82 -82.80
CA LEU A 26 -10.83 9.29 -81.45
C LEU A 26 -11.20 8.14 -80.48
N ILE A 27 -11.93 7.13 -80.95
CA ILE A 27 -12.33 5.97 -80.13
C ILE A 27 -11.13 5.04 -79.91
N PHE A 28 -10.29 4.87 -80.93
CA PHE A 28 -9.06 4.09 -80.80
C PHE A 28 -8.05 4.73 -79.84
N ILE A 29 -7.85 6.05 -79.93
CA ILE A 29 -7.00 6.81 -79.02
C ILE A 29 -7.54 6.71 -77.58
N SER A 30 -8.86 6.84 -77.40
CA SER A 30 -9.51 6.67 -76.08
C SER A 30 -9.29 5.27 -75.49
N LEU A 31 -9.46 4.21 -76.30
CA LEU A 31 -9.20 2.83 -75.87
C LEU A 31 -7.72 2.58 -75.55
N PHE A 32 -6.80 3.17 -76.32
CA PHE A 32 -5.37 3.04 -76.10
C PHE A 32 -4.91 3.78 -74.85
N ILE A 33 -5.38 5.02 -74.65
CA ILE A 33 -5.17 5.79 -73.41
C ILE A 33 -5.76 5.03 -72.22
N GLY A 34 -6.96 4.46 -72.37
CA GLY A 34 -7.60 3.63 -71.36
C GLY A 34 -6.76 2.40 -70.98
N LEU A 35 -6.17 1.72 -71.97
CA LEU A 35 -5.32 0.55 -71.74
C LEU A 35 -3.99 0.92 -71.07
N ILE A 36 -3.35 2.01 -71.48
CA ILE A 36 -2.16 2.55 -70.82
C ILE A 36 -2.49 2.93 -69.38
N GLY A 37 -3.61 3.63 -69.16
CA GLY A 37 -4.10 3.99 -67.84
C GLY A 37 -4.36 2.77 -66.95
N PHE A 38 -4.93 1.70 -67.50
CA PHE A 38 -5.15 0.46 -66.77
C PHE A 38 -3.83 -0.24 -66.42
N GLY A 39 -2.88 -0.24 -67.35
CA GLY A 39 -1.53 -0.77 -67.15
C GLY A 39 -0.74 -0.01 -66.09
N THR A 40 -0.81 1.33 -66.09
CA THR A 40 -0.14 2.16 -65.07
C THR A 40 -0.79 2.01 -63.70
N ILE A 41 -2.13 1.96 -63.60
CA ILE A 41 -2.82 1.68 -62.32
C ILE A 41 -2.45 0.28 -61.80
N GLY A 42 -2.41 -0.73 -62.67
CA GLY A 42 -1.99 -2.09 -62.30
C GLY A 42 -0.54 -2.14 -61.81
N PHE A 43 0.37 -1.42 -62.48
CA PHE A 43 1.76 -1.30 -62.06
C PHE A 43 1.91 -0.59 -60.71
N LEU A 44 1.22 0.53 -60.51
CA LEU A 44 1.25 1.28 -59.26
C LEU A 44 0.67 0.45 -58.10
N TYR A 45 -0.42 -0.28 -58.31
CA TYR A 45 -0.95 -1.24 -57.35
C TYR A 45 0.09 -2.30 -56.99
N PHE A 46 0.68 -2.95 -57.99
CA PHE A 46 1.69 -3.99 -57.73
C PHE A 46 2.92 -3.42 -57.00
N TYR A 47 3.42 -2.26 -57.40
CA TYR A 47 4.61 -1.66 -56.80
C TYR A 47 4.39 -1.17 -55.37
N PHE A 48 3.35 -0.36 -55.12
CA PHE A 48 3.14 0.30 -53.82
C PHE A 48 2.28 -0.51 -52.84
N ILE A 49 1.47 -1.45 -53.32
CA ILE A 49 0.58 -2.23 -52.46
C ILE A 49 1.10 -3.63 -52.24
N VAL A 50 1.63 -4.30 -53.27
CA VAL A 50 2.10 -5.71 -53.17
C VAL A 50 3.59 -5.79 -52.84
N LYS A 51 4.46 -5.05 -53.54
CA LYS A 51 5.91 -5.19 -53.40
C LYS A 51 6.50 -4.36 -52.25
N HIS A 52 5.96 -3.17 -52.00
CA HIS A 52 6.45 -2.25 -50.98
C HIS A 52 5.31 -1.81 -50.03
N PRO A 53 4.74 -2.72 -49.24
CA PRO A 53 3.61 -2.41 -48.37
C PRO A 53 4.00 -1.48 -47.20
N GLY A 54 5.27 -1.46 -46.78
CA GLY A 54 5.74 -0.78 -45.57
C GLY A 54 5.97 -1.79 -44.43
N ASP A 55 6.91 -1.49 -43.54
CA ASP A 55 7.32 -2.41 -42.45
C ASP A 55 6.16 -2.67 -41.47
N GLU A 56 5.22 -1.73 -41.39
CA GLU A 56 4.02 -1.82 -40.55
C GLU A 56 2.98 -2.87 -40.99
N PHE A 57 3.16 -3.50 -42.16
CA PHE A 57 2.26 -4.52 -42.72
C PHE A 57 2.79 -5.96 -42.55
N SER A 58 3.60 -6.21 -41.52
CA SER A 58 3.93 -7.56 -41.05
C SER A 58 2.93 -8.03 -39.98
N ARG A 59 2.79 -9.35 -39.80
CA ARG A 59 1.91 -9.88 -38.73
C ARG A 59 2.43 -9.46 -37.36
N GLU A 60 3.75 -9.47 -37.18
CA GLU A 60 4.44 -9.05 -35.95
C GLU A 60 4.12 -7.60 -35.60
N SER A 61 4.22 -6.67 -36.55
CA SER A 61 3.90 -5.25 -36.32
C SER A 61 2.42 -5.01 -36.02
N ILE A 62 1.51 -5.73 -36.70
CA ILE A 62 0.08 -5.64 -36.39
C ILE A 62 -0.21 -6.20 -35.00
N MET A 63 0.43 -7.32 -34.63
CA MET A 63 0.35 -7.87 -33.29
C MET A 63 0.90 -6.89 -32.25
N GLU A 64 1.99 -6.19 -32.54
CA GLU A 64 2.52 -5.13 -31.67
C GLU A 64 1.55 -3.96 -31.51
N ILE A 65 0.74 -3.65 -32.53
CA ILE A 65 -0.35 -2.66 -32.45
C ILE A 65 -1.50 -3.21 -31.61
N LEU A 66 -1.81 -4.51 -31.70
CA LEU A 66 -2.97 -5.16 -31.07
C LEU A 66 -2.74 -5.62 -29.62
N SER A 67 -1.53 -6.05 -29.26
CA SER A 67 -1.17 -6.78 -28.03
C SER A 67 -0.55 -5.93 -26.91
N ARG A 68 -0.80 -4.62 -26.86
CA ARG A 68 -0.15 -3.67 -25.94
C ARG A 68 -0.69 -3.69 -24.50
N GLU A 69 -0.67 -4.84 -23.83
CA GLU A 69 -0.87 -4.93 -22.38
C GLU A 69 0.16 -5.86 -21.75
N THR A 70 0.61 -5.47 -20.55
CA THR A 70 1.53 -6.29 -19.75
C THR A 70 0.79 -6.81 -18.53
N PRO A 71 0.33 -8.08 -18.54
CA PRO A 71 -0.32 -8.69 -17.39
C PRO A 71 0.65 -8.95 -16.24
N VAL A 72 0.12 -8.78 -15.02
CA VAL A 72 0.80 -9.04 -13.76
C VAL A 72 0.09 -10.17 -13.03
N TYR A 73 0.82 -11.24 -12.75
CA TYR A 73 0.31 -12.45 -12.11
C TYR A 73 0.77 -12.59 -10.66
N TYR A 74 -0.05 -13.27 -9.87
CA TYR A 74 0.37 -13.84 -8.58
C TYR A 74 1.41 -14.96 -8.80
N ASP A 75 1.95 -15.50 -7.70
CA ASP A 75 2.94 -16.58 -7.69
C ASP A 75 2.49 -17.86 -8.44
N ASP A 76 1.18 -18.10 -8.50
CA ASP A 76 0.61 -19.24 -9.20
C ASP A 76 0.63 -19.15 -10.74
N GLY A 77 0.98 -17.98 -11.28
CA GLY A 77 1.01 -17.71 -12.73
C GLY A 77 -0.33 -17.82 -13.45
N LYS A 78 -1.45 -17.94 -12.71
CA LYS A 78 -2.81 -18.11 -13.23
C LYS A 78 -3.70 -16.93 -12.87
N ASN A 79 -3.68 -16.53 -11.60
CA ASN A 79 -4.48 -15.41 -11.12
C ASN A 79 -3.77 -14.09 -11.48
N LEU A 80 -4.55 -13.12 -11.97
CA LEU A 80 -4.06 -11.79 -12.32
C LEU A 80 -4.19 -10.85 -11.12
N ILE A 81 -3.12 -10.12 -10.82
CA ILE A 81 -3.14 -8.95 -9.95
C ILE A 81 -3.73 -7.76 -10.72
N GLY A 82 -3.32 -7.60 -11.98
CA GLY A 82 -3.78 -6.54 -12.87
C GLY A 82 -3.04 -6.54 -14.19
N VAL A 83 -3.18 -5.45 -14.95
CA VAL A 83 -2.48 -5.26 -16.23
C VAL A 83 -1.99 -3.82 -16.35
N PHE A 84 -0.80 -3.63 -16.92
CA PHE A 84 -0.31 -2.32 -17.35
C PHE A 84 -0.71 -2.08 -18.80
N PHE A 85 -1.33 -0.93 -19.06
CA PHE A 85 -1.80 -0.51 -20.38
C PHE A 85 -1.68 1.01 -20.52
N LYS A 86 -1.48 1.50 -21.76
CA LYS A 86 -1.29 2.93 -22.03
C LYS A 86 -2.62 3.69 -22.17
N ASP A 87 -3.43 3.29 -23.14
CA ASP A 87 -4.66 4.03 -23.53
C ASP A 87 -5.92 3.14 -23.63
N GLU A 88 -5.77 1.85 -23.93
CA GLU A 88 -6.89 0.95 -24.29
C GLU A 88 -6.76 -0.41 -23.61
N HIS A 89 -7.89 -0.94 -23.12
CA HIS A 89 -7.95 -2.27 -22.52
C HIS A 89 -8.42 -3.34 -23.55
N ARG A 90 -7.67 -4.42 -23.78
CA ARG A 90 -7.92 -5.46 -24.79
C ARG A 90 -7.61 -6.86 -24.26
N ILE A 91 -8.50 -7.81 -24.58
CA ILE A 91 -8.22 -9.24 -24.46
C ILE A 91 -8.10 -9.79 -25.87
N TYR A 92 -6.87 -10.10 -26.28
CA TYR A 92 -6.60 -10.57 -27.64
C TYR A 92 -7.06 -12.02 -27.82
N ILE A 93 -7.82 -12.29 -28.89
CA ILE A 93 -8.29 -13.62 -29.27
C ILE A 93 -7.91 -13.94 -30.72
N LYS A 94 -7.53 -15.18 -31.00
CA LYS A 94 -7.26 -15.64 -32.37
C LYS A 94 -8.54 -15.96 -33.13
N TYR A 95 -8.47 -16.02 -34.46
CA TYR A 95 -9.62 -16.32 -35.31
C TYR A 95 -10.34 -17.62 -34.91
N GLU A 96 -9.60 -18.66 -34.53
CA GLU A 96 -10.16 -19.98 -34.19
C GLU A 96 -11.01 -19.95 -32.91
N GLU A 97 -10.80 -18.96 -32.04
CA GLU A 97 -11.52 -18.77 -30.78
C GLU A 97 -12.83 -17.97 -30.98
N ILE A 98 -13.03 -17.38 -32.16
CA ILE A 98 -14.20 -16.55 -32.47
C ILE A 98 -15.40 -17.46 -32.82
N PRO A 99 -16.57 -17.26 -32.18
CA PRO A 99 -17.78 -18.01 -32.52
C PRO A 99 -18.16 -17.79 -33.98
N LYS A 100 -18.44 -18.89 -34.69
CA LYS A 100 -18.92 -18.83 -36.09
C LYS A 100 -20.16 -17.95 -36.23
N ASP A 101 -21.04 -17.99 -35.23
CA ASP A 101 -22.24 -17.15 -35.16
C ASP A 101 -21.89 -15.66 -35.12
N PHE A 102 -20.83 -15.28 -34.41
CA PHE A 102 -20.36 -13.89 -34.38
C PHE A 102 -19.81 -13.46 -35.74
N VAL A 103 -18.97 -14.28 -36.38
CA VAL A 103 -18.44 -14.00 -37.73
C VAL A 103 -19.59 -13.80 -38.73
N ASN A 104 -20.55 -14.72 -38.73
CA ASN A 104 -21.73 -14.64 -39.59
C ASN A 104 -22.58 -13.39 -39.31
N ALA A 105 -22.81 -13.08 -38.03
CA ALA A 105 -23.54 -11.88 -37.63
C ALA A 105 -22.84 -10.59 -38.06
N LEU A 106 -21.52 -10.51 -37.89
CA LEU A 106 -20.71 -9.36 -38.29
C LEU A 106 -20.77 -9.13 -39.79
N ILE A 107 -20.59 -10.18 -40.59
CA ILE A 107 -20.66 -10.13 -42.06
C ILE A 107 -22.07 -9.75 -42.52
N ALA A 108 -23.11 -10.34 -41.93
CA ALA A 108 -24.49 -10.00 -42.26
C ALA A 108 -24.87 -8.56 -41.90
N ALA A 109 -24.25 -8.00 -40.85
CA ALA A 109 -24.53 -6.65 -40.37
C ALA A 109 -23.76 -5.56 -41.13
N GLU A 110 -22.47 -5.79 -41.40
CA GLU A 110 -21.53 -4.78 -41.88
C GLU A 110 -21.13 -4.98 -43.34
N ASP A 111 -20.85 -6.21 -43.78
CA ASP A 111 -20.24 -6.46 -45.09
C ASP A 111 -20.60 -7.84 -45.70
N LYS A 112 -21.80 -7.93 -46.29
CA LYS A 112 -22.35 -9.19 -46.83
C LYS A 112 -21.51 -9.86 -47.93
N ASN A 113 -20.62 -9.10 -48.58
CA ASN A 113 -19.78 -9.59 -49.67
C ASN A 113 -18.31 -9.73 -49.25
N PHE A 114 -18.01 -9.67 -47.93
CA PHE A 114 -16.66 -9.59 -47.38
C PHE A 114 -15.67 -10.59 -47.99
N PHE A 115 -16.04 -11.88 -48.07
CA PHE A 115 -15.19 -12.93 -48.61
C PHE A 115 -15.01 -12.89 -50.13
N ARG A 116 -15.78 -12.06 -50.86
CA ARG A 116 -15.77 -12.02 -52.33
C ARG A 116 -15.04 -10.82 -52.91
N HIS A 117 -14.97 -9.70 -52.19
CA HIS A 117 -14.34 -8.49 -52.71
C HIS A 117 -12.89 -8.34 -52.21
N PRO A 118 -11.99 -7.69 -52.97
CA PRO A 118 -10.59 -7.45 -52.57
C PRO A 118 -10.48 -6.15 -51.76
N GLY A 119 -11.08 -6.10 -50.56
CA GLY A 119 -11.07 -4.91 -49.69
C GLY A 119 -12.02 -3.77 -50.05
N ILE A 120 -12.50 -3.70 -51.29
CA ILE A 120 -13.43 -2.65 -51.75
C ILE A 120 -14.63 -3.29 -52.47
N ASP A 121 -15.85 -3.01 -52.01
CA ASP A 121 -17.07 -3.39 -52.71
C ASP A 121 -17.54 -2.22 -53.61
N LEU A 122 -17.10 -2.24 -54.88
CA LEU A 122 -17.49 -1.23 -55.87
C LEU A 122 -19.01 -1.15 -56.07
N PHE A 123 -19.72 -2.28 -56.05
CA PHE A 123 -21.17 -2.29 -56.20
C PHE A 123 -21.86 -1.65 -55.01
N SER A 124 -21.33 -1.86 -53.79
CA SER A 124 -21.85 -1.20 -52.59
C SER A 124 -21.55 0.29 -52.54
N ILE A 125 -20.38 0.73 -53.04
CA ILE A 125 -20.05 2.15 -53.19
C ILE A 125 -20.99 2.82 -54.20
N LEU A 126 -21.13 2.28 -55.42
CA LEU A 126 -21.99 2.85 -56.45
C LEU A 126 -23.46 2.94 -56.01
N ARG A 127 -23.95 1.87 -55.36
CA ARG A 127 -25.31 1.84 -54.79
C ARG A 127 -25.48 2.92 -53.70
N ALA A 128 -24.53 3.02 -52.77
CA ALA A 128 -24.57 4.00 -51.70
C ALA A 128 -24.53 5.43 -52.25
N THR A 129 -23.68 5.70 -53.25
CA THR A 129 -23.60 7.00 -53.94
C THR A 129 -24.93 7.37 -54.60
N TRP A 130 -25.54 6.45 -55.36
CA TRP A 130 -26.83 6.69 -55.99
C TRP A 130 -27.95 7.00 -54.99
N VAL A 131 -28.02 6.21 -53.90
CA VAL A 131 -29.00 6.42 -52.82
C VAL A 131 -28.77 7.78 -52.14
N ASN A 132 -27.53 8.12 -51.81
CA ASN A 132 -27.18 9.36 -51.11
C ASN A 132 -27.44 10.62 -51.98
N ILE A 133 -27.21 10.53 -53.29
CA ILE A 133 -27.56 11.60 -54.25
C ILE A 133 -29.07 11.80 -54.29
N LYS A 134 -29.83 10.70 -54.40
CA LYS A 134 -31.30 10.76 -54.44
C LYS A 134 -31.91 11.32 -53.15
N SER A 135 -31.30 11.09 -52.00
CA SER A 135 -31.82 11.53 -50.70
C SER A 135 -31.29 12.88 -50.21
N GLY A 136 -30.31 13.49 -50.87
CA GLY A 136 -29.69 14.75 -50.44
C GLY A 136 -28.99 14.71 -49.07
N LYS A 137 -28.91 13.53 -48.44
CA LYS A 137 -28.30 13.25 -47.14
C LYS A 137 -27.66 11.87 -47.19
N ILE A 138 -26.60 11.65 -46.39
CA ILE A 138 -25.93 10.35 -46.29
C ILE A 138 -26.84 9.37 -45.55
N ILE A 139 -27.46 8.46 -46.28
CA ILE A 139 -28.35 7.41 -45.74
C ILE A 139 -27.60 6.08 -45.63
N GLN A 140 -26.76 5.75 -46.61
CA GLN A 140 -26.06 4.47 -46.68
C GLN A 140 -24.55 4.68 -46.77
N GLY A 141 -23.80 3.93 -45.95
CA GLY A 141 -22.34 3.88 -46.00
C GLY A 141 -21.88 2.81 -46.99
N GLY A 142 -20.79 3.07 -47.71
CA GLY A 142 -20.18 2.14 -48.66
C GLY A 142 -18.84 1.58 -48.21
N SER A 143 -18.51 1.65 -46.91
CA SER A 143 -17.21 1.17 -46.40
C SER A 143 -17.24 -0.30 -46.01
N THR A 144 -16.18 -1.02 -46.36
CA THR A 144 -16.02 -2.47 -46.12
C THR A 144 -15.43 -2.74 -44.74
N LEU A 145 -15.51 -3.99 -44.29
CA LEU A 145 -14.92 -4.41 -43.01
C LEU A 145 -13.40 -4.19 -43.00
N THR A 146 -12.73 -4.45 -44.13
CA THR A 146 -11.29 -4.21 -44.31
C THR A 146 -10.93 -2.73 -44.16
N GLN A 147 -11.73 -1.83 -44.74
CA GLN A 147 -11.55 -0.38 -44.56
C GLN A 147 -11.72 0.05 -43.10
N GLN A 148 -12.70 -0.52 -42.40
CA GLN A 148 -12.88 -0.26 -40.98
C GLN A 148 -11.69 -0.77 -40.15
N THR A 149 -11.13 -1.92 -40.52
CA THR A 149 -9.93 -2.51 -39.88
C THR A 149 -8.71 -1.61 -40.08
N ALA A 150 -8.43 -1.20 -41.32
CA ALA A 150 -7.33 -0.28 -41.64
C ALA A 150 -7.46 1.05 -40.88
N LYS A 151 -8.66 1.63 -40.87
CA LYS A 151 -8.95 2.88 -40.16
C LYS A 151 -8.61 2.80 -38.66
N ASN A 152 -8.87 1.66 -38.04
CA ASN A 152 -8.66 1.46 -36.60
C ASN A 152 -7.20 1.12 -36.27
N LEU A 153 -6.54 0.24 -37.04
CA LEU A 153 -5.13 -0.12 -36.83
C LEU A 153 -4.20 1.09 -36.99
N PHE A 154 -4.38 1.86 -38.06
CA PHE A 154 -3.46 2.94 -38.44
C PHE A 154 -3.97 4.33 -38.05
N LYS A 155 -4.96 4.40 -37.14
CA LYS A 155 -5.54 5.63 -36.54
C LYS A 155 -5.69 6.79 -37.53
N ARG A 156 -6.75 6.74 -38.35
CA ARG A 156 -7.01 7.79 -39.35
C ARG A 156 -7.22 9.18 -38.72
N GLU A 157 -6.35 10.14 -39.04
CA GLU A 157 -6.48 11.53 -38.61
C GLU A 157 -7.39 12.34 -39.56
N GLY A 158 -8.53 12.82 -39.05
CA GLY A 158 -9.41 13.74 -39.77
C GLY A 158 -10.48 13.12 -40.70
N ARG A 159 -11.32 14.00 -41.25
CA ARG A 159 -12.46 13.67 -42.14
C ARG A 159 -12.25 14.08 -43.61
N THR A 160 -11.01 14.40 -43.99
CA THR A 160 -10.69 14.87 -45.34
C THR A 160 -10.78 13.74 -46.38
N PHE A 161 -10.95 14.12 -47.64
CA PHE A 161 -10.94 13.18 -48.77
C PHE A 161 -9.59 12.45 -48.88
N ARG A 162 -8.49 13.14 -48.58
CA ARG A 162 -7.14 12.57 -48.52
C ARG A 162 -7.03 11.44 -47.49
N ALA A 163 -7.47 11.69 -46.26
CA ALA A 163 -7.47 10.66 -45.21
C ALA A 163 -8.32 9.43 -45.60
N LYS A 164 -9.40 9.64 -46.37
CA LYS A 164 -10.23 8.54 -46.90
C LYS A 164 -9.53 7.74 -48.00
N ILE A 165 -8.67 8.37 -48.81
CA ILE A 165 -7.83 7.67 -49.79
C ILE A 165 -6.72 6.88 -49.09
N GLU A 166 -6.09 7.45 -48.05
CA GLU A 166 -5.07 6.75 -47.26
C GLU A 166 -5.65 5.48 -46.60
N GLU A 167 -6.85 5.58 -46.01
CA GLU A 167 -7.61 4.41 -45.49
C GLU A 167 -7.86 3.36 -46.58
N LEU A 168 -8.19 3.79 -47.80
CA LEU A 168 -8.41 2.89 -48.94
C LEU A 168 -7.15 2.13 -49.32
N ILE A 169 -6.02 2.82 -49.39
CA ILE A 169 -4.71 2.24 -49.73
C ILE A 169 -4.28 1.25 -48.63
N GLN A 170 -4.43 1.62 -47.35
CA GLN A 170 -4.15 0.72 -46.23
C GLN A 170 -5.04 -0.53 -46.25
N ALA A 171 -6.32 -0.40 -46.58
CA ALA A 171 -7.22 -1.55 -46.73
C ALA A 171 -6.80 -2.49 -47.86
N LEU A 172 -6.36 -1.94 -49.00
CA LEU A 172 -5.83 -2.71 -50.11
C LEU A 172 -4.50 -3.41 -49.76
N LYS A 173 -3.64 -2.76 -48.97
CA LYS A 173 -2.40 -3.36 -48.45
C LYS A 173 -2.69 -4.52 -47.51
N LEU A 174 -3.67 -4.38 -46.60
CA LEU A 174 -4.10 -5.47 -45.73
C LEU A 174 -4.59 -6.68 -46.55
N GLU A 175 -5.40 -6.46 -47.58
CA GLU A 175 -5.94 -7.54 -48.43
C GLU A 175 -4.92 -8.23 -49.31
N ALA A 176 -3.82 -7.55 -49.63
CA ALA A 176 -2.72 -8.13 -50.39
C ALA A 176 -1.83 -9.05 -49.53
N HIS A 177 -1.77 -8.83 -48.22
CA HIS A 177 -0.81 -9.46 -47.31
C HIS A 177 -1.43 -10.41 -46.28
N PHE A 178 -2.73 -10.24 -45.98
CA PHE A 178 -3.42 -11.01 -44.96
C PHE A 178 -4.65 -11.71 -45.54
N SER A 179 -4.91 -12.90 -45.01
CA SER A 179 -6.12 -13.66 -45.30
C SER A 179 -7.38 -12.94 -44.77
N LYS A 180 -8.55 -13.35 -45.27
CA LYS A 180 -9.83 -12.82 -44.78
C LYS A 180 -10.06 -13.18 -43.31
N GLU A 181 -9.62 -14.35 -42.88
CA GLU A 181 -9.65 -14.74 -41.47
C GLU A 181 -8.80 -13.80 -40.61
N GLU A 182 -7.57 -13.50 -41.02
CA GLU A 182 -6.68 -12.57 -40.29
C GLU A 182 -7.24 -11.15 -40.23
N ILE A 183 -7.86 -10.65 -41.30
CA ILE A 183 -8.50 -9.32 -41.28
C ILE A 183 -9.67 -9.30 -40.28
N ILE A 184 -10.45 -10.38 -40.17
CA ILE A 184 -11.49 -10.51 -39.14
C ILE A 184 -10.85 -10.56 -37.74
N GLU A 185 -9.82 -11.39 -37.55
CA GLU A 185 -9.07 -11.48 -36.28
C GLU A 185 -8.59 -10.10 -35.84
N PHE A 186 -7.96 -9.35 -36.74
CA PHE A 186 -7.56 -7.99 -36.47
C PHE A 186 -8.78 -7.17 -36.08
N PHE A 187 -9.82 -7.08 -36.90
CA PHE A 187 -11.00 -6.24 -36.63
C PHE A 187 -11.62 -6.50 -35.25
N VAL A 188 -11.76 -7.78 -34.91
CA VAL A 188 -12.44 -8.25 -33.71
C VAL A 188 -11.71 -7.86 -32.43
N ASN A 189 -10.41 -7.59 -32.49
CA ASN A 189 -9.59 -7.22 -31.33
C ASN A 189 -9.46 -5.70 -31.09
N GLN A 190 -10.10 -4.84 -31.89
CA GLN A 190 -9.86 -3.38 -31.86
C GLN A 190 -11.11 -2.51 -31.90
N PHE A 191 -12.28 -3.06 -32.19
CA PHE A 191 -13.49 -2.24 -32.17
C PHE A 191 -13.78 -1.74 -30.75
N TYR A 192 -14.23 -0.48 -30.64
CA TYR A 192 -14.52 0.15 -29.36
C TYR A 192 -15.73 -0.52 -28.67
N VAL A 193 -15.68 -0.69 -27.35
CA VAL A 193 -16.80 -1.22 -26.56
C VAL A 193 -17.32 -0.15 -25.59
N THR A 194 -16.47 0.28 -24.65
CA THR A 194 -16.80 1.24 -23.59
C THR A 194 -15.52 1.81 -22.98
N GLY A 195 -15.49 3.07 -22.57
CA GLY A 195 -14.33 3.68 -21.90
C GLY A 195 -13.02 3.42 -22.66
N THR A 196 -12.10 2.69 -22.05
CA THR A 196 -10.84 2.23 -22.67
C THR A 196 -10.96 0.83 -23.29
N GLY A 197 -12.02 0.07 -23.00
CA GLY A 197 -12.22 -1.32 -23.42
C GLY A 197 -12.51 -1.50 -24.91
N ARG A 198 -11.79 -2.43 -25.54
CA ARG A 198 -11.81 -2.72 -26.99
C ARG A 198 -11.81 -4.22 -27.28
N GLY A 199 -12.53 -4.60 -28.33
CA GLY A 199 -12.57 -5.96 -28.90
C GLY A 199 -13.71 -6.85 -28.38
N LEU A 200 -13.87 -8.02 -29.01
CA LEU A 200 -14.97 -8.95 -28.74
C LEU A 200 -14.88 -9.61 -27.37
N ALA A 201 -13.69 -9.99 -26.91
CA ALA A 201 -13.55 -10.58 -25.59
C ALA A 201 -13.92 -9.59 -24.47
N VAL A 202 -13.52 -8.33 -24.62
CA VAL A 202 -13.98 -7.25 -23.75
C VAL A 202 -15.49 -7.06 -23.86
N ALA A 203 -16.08 -7.08 -25.06
CA ALA A 203 -17.52 -6.96 -25.24
C ALA A 203 -18.31 -8.11 -24.61
N ALA A 204 -17.84 -9.35 -24.76
CA ALA A 204 -18.44 -10.55 -24.18
C ALA A 204 -18.48 -10.45 -22.65
N LYS A 205 -17.34 -10.06 -22.06
CA LYS A 205 -17.23 -9.83 -20.62
C LYS A 205 -18.10 -8.65 -20.17
N TYR A 206 -18.05 -7.53 -20.88
CA TYR A 206 -18.76 -6.31 -20.52
C TYR A 206 -20.28 -6.47 -20.53
N PHE A 207 -20.83 -7.01 -21.62
CA PHE A 207 -22.28 -7.09 -21.81
C PHE A 207 -22.91 -8.31 -21.14
N PHE A 208 -22.19 -9.43 -21.02
CA PHE A 208 -22.77 -10.73 -20.65
C PHE A 208 -22.00 -11.48 -19.55
N ASP A 209 -20.87 -10.95 -19.09
CA ASP A 209 -19.96 -11.60 -18.12
C ASP A 209 -19.48 -13.00 -18.55
N LYS A 210 -19.32 -13.22 -19.86
CA LYS A 210 -18.97 -14.53 -20.45
C LYS A 210 -17.63 -14.52 -21.18
N PRO A 211 -16.94 -15.67 -21.25
CA PRO A 211 -15.89 -15.87 -22.25
C PRO A 211 -16.49 -15.92 -23.65
N VAL A 212 -15.66 -15.64 -24.66
CA VAL A 212 -16.09 -15.46 -26.06
C VAL A 212 -16.72 -16.72 -26.65
N ASN A 213 -16.17 -17.89 -26.31
CA ASN A 213 -16.63 -19.20 -26.77
C ASN A 213 -18.01 -19.62 -26.19
N GLU A 214 -18.51 -18.95 -25.16
CA GLU A 214 -19.83 -19.20 -24.55
C GLU A 214 -20.93 -18.25 -25.05
N LEU A 215 -20.60 -17.35 -25.98
CA LEU A 215 -21.60 -16.46 -26.58
C LEU A 215 -22.57 -17.24 -27.45
N ASN A 216 -23.87 -17.06 -27.20
CA ASN A 216 -24.90 -17.61 -28.07
C ASN A 216 -25.16 -16.70 -29.29
N LEU A 217 -25.91 -17.22 -30.26
CA LEU A 217 -26.27 -16.50 -31.50
C LEU A 217 -26.93 -15.13 -31.27
N LEU A 218 -27.77 -14.99 -30.24
CA LEU A 218 -28.43 -13.72 -29.92
C LEU A 218 -27.43 -12.68 -29.41
N GLU A 219 -26.55 -13.09 -28.50
CA GLU A 219 -25.49 -12.27 -27.93
C GLU A 219 -24.51 -11.85 -29.03
N CYS A 220 -24.14 -12.77 -29.91
CA CYS A 220 -23.34 -12.52 -31.10
C CYS A 220 -23.99 -11.47 -32.03
N ALA A 221 -25.28 -11.63 -32.34
CA ALA A 221 -26.02 -10.72 -33.19
C ALA A 221 -26.14 -9.30 -32.60
N PHE A 222 -26.29 -9.20 -31.28
CA PHE A 222 -26.28 -7.93 -30.58
C PHE A 222 -24.90 -7.26 -30.66
N ILE A 223 -23.82 -7.96 -30.27
CA ILE A 223 -22.46 -7.38 -30.26
C ILE A 223 -22.09 -6.93 -31.67
N ALA A 224 -22.28 -7.79 -32.69
CA ALA A 224 -22.02 -7.47 -34.09
C ALA A 224 -22.79 -6.23 -34.56
N GLY A 225 -24.06 -6.11 -34.15
CA GLY A 225 -24.88 -4.94 -34.45
C GLY A 225 -24.42 -3.66 -33.75
N ALA A 226 -23.86 -3.78 -32.54
CA ALA A 226 -23.40 -2.68 -31.72
C ALA A 226 -22.09 -2.06 -32.23
N VAL A 227 -21.22 -2.83 -32.90
CA VAL A 227 -19.89 -2.41 -33.37
C VAL A 227 -19.86 -1.04 -34.06
N ARG A 228 -20.85 -0.76 -34.93
CA ARG A 228 -20.91 0.49 -35.70
C ARG A 228 -21.14 1.74 -34.84
N ALA A 229 -21.84 1.61 -33.73
CA ALA A 229 -22.13 2.72 -32.82
C ALA A 229 -22.35 2.21 -31.39
N PRO A 230 -21.29 1.76 -30.69
CA PRO A 230 -21.42 1.05 -29.41
C PRO A 230 -22.18 1.85 -28.37
N ASN A 231 -21.82 3.13 -28.18
CA ASN A 231 -22.49 4.04 -27.25
C ASN A 231 -23.99 4.28 -27.56
N ARG A 232 -24.43 4.09 -28.82
CA ARG A 232 -25.84 4.29 -29.22
C ARG A 232 -26.74 3.13 -28.79
N TYR A 233 -26.15 1.95 -28.62
CA TYR A 233 -26.84 0.70 -28.33
C TYR A 233 -26.48 0.11 -26.97
N ASN A 234 -25.69 0.83 -26.17
CA ASN A 234 -25.24 0.39 -24.85
C ASN A 234 -26.15 0.96 -23.75
N PRO A 235 -27.06 0.15 -23.17
CA PRO A 235 -27.93 0.62 -22.08
C PRO A 235 -27.22 0.69 -20.72
N LEU A 236 -26.02 0.11 -20.58
CA LEU A 236 -25.30 -0.01 -19.31
C LEU A 236 -24.64 1.32 -18.87
N VAL A 237 -24.37 2.23 -19.81
CA VAL A 237 -23.75 3.54 -19.53
C VAL A 237 -24.77 4.64 -19.18
N GLN A 238 -26.06 4.36 -19.19
CA GLN A 238 -27.11 5.38 -19.00
C GLN A 238 -27.64 5.37 -17.56
N PRO A 239 -27.30 6.39 -16.74
CA PRO A 239 -27.77 6.46 -15.35
C PRO A 239 -29.25 6.85 -15.24
N ASN A 240 -29.85 7.43 -16.28
CA ASN A 240 -31.26 7.84 -16.28
C ASN A 240 -32.17 6.68 -16.76
N PRO A 241 -33.15 6.22 -15.96
CA PRO A 241 -34.03 5.09 -16.29
C PRO A 241 -34.82 5.27 -17.61
N GLU A 242 -35.30 6.47 -17.91
CA GLU A 242 -36.06 6.75 -19.13
C GLU A 242 -35.17 6.70 -20.38
N LYS A 243 -33.94 7.24 -20.27
CA LYS A 243 -32.94 7.11 -21.35
C LYS A 243 -32.50 5.66 -21.54
N LYS A 244 -32.38 4.89 -20.44
CA LYS A 244 -32.03 3.46 -20.47
C LYS A 244 -33.06 2.65 -21.28
N LYS A 245 -34.36 2.89 -21.07
CA LYS A 245 -35.44 2.25 -21.86
C LYS A 245 -35.33 2.56 -23.37
N VAL A 246 -35.09 3.82 -23.73
CA VAL A 246 -34.94 4.22 -25.14
C VAL A 246 -33.73 3.57 -25.79
N VAL A 247 -32.59 3.51 -25.09
CA VAL A 247 -31.38 2.86 -25.60
C VAL A 247 -31.57 1.34 -25.70
N PHE A 248 -32.25 0.72 -24.73
CA PHE A 248 -32.59 -0.69 -24.78
C PHE A 248 -33.47 -1.03 -26.00
N ALA A 249 -34.50 -0.21 -26.29
CA ALA A 249 -35.31 -0.40 -27.50
C ALA A 249 -34.48 -0.30 -28.79
N ARG A 250 -33.50 0.61 -28.85
CA ARG A 250 -32.56 0.71 -29.99
C ARG A 250 -31.65 -0.52 -30.09
N ALA A 251 -31.18 -1.05 -28.97
CA ALA A 251 -30.39 -2.28 -28.92
C ALA A 251 -31.16 -3.47 -29.49
N VAL A 252 -32.41 -3.65 -29.05
CA VAL A 252 -33.31 -4.70 -29.57
C VAL A 252 -33.57 -4.53 -31.07
N ALA A 253 -33.88 -3.31 -31.52
CA ALA A 253 -34.09 -3.04 -32.94
C ALA A 253 -32.83 -3.34 -33.79
N ARG A 254 -31.63 -3.05 -33.25
CA ARG A 254 -30.37 -3.33 -33.93
C ARG A 254 -30.05 -4.83 -33.96
N LYS A 255 -30.26 -5.56 -32.86
CA LYS A 255 -30.21 -7.03 -32.82
C LYS A 255 -31.13 -7.63 -33.90
N ASN A 256 -32.38 -7.20 -33.94
CA ASN A 256 -33.38 -7.68 -34.91
C ASN A 256 -32.97 -7.39 -36.37
N TYR A 257 -32.34 -6.24 -36.62
CA TYR A 257 -31.78 -5.93 -37.94
C TYR A 257 -30.71 -6.94 -38.37
N VAL A 258 -29.78 -7.29 -37.47
CA VAL A 258 -28.73 -8.28 -37.76
C VAL A 258 -29.33 -9.66 -38.02
N LEU A 259 -30.22 -10.13 -37.13
CA LEU A 259 -30.92 -11.40 -37.29
C LEU A 259 -31.69 -11.48 -38.62
N LYS A 260 -32.35 -10.38 -39.03
CA LYS A 260 -33.06 -10.32 -40.32
C LYS A 260 -32.13 -10.45 -41.51
N ASN A 261 -30.93 -9.85 -41.44
CA ASN A 261 -29.94 -10.00 -42.50
C ASN A 261 -29.35 -11.41 -42.54
N MET A 262 -29.05 -12.00 -41.38
CA MET A 262 -28.59 -13.39 -41.28
C MET A 262 -29.62 -14.36 -41.88
N PHE A 263 -30.91 -14.14 -41.58
CA PHE A 263 -32.01 -14.93 -42.15
C PHE A 263 -32.09 -14.78 -43.68
N LYS A 264 -32.02 -13.55 -44.21
CA LYS A 264 -32.03 -13.29 -45.67
C LYS A 264 -30.85 -13.92 -46.41
N LEU A 265 -29.71 -14.07 -45.73
CA LEU A 265 -28.51 -14.71 -46.29
C LEU A 265 -28.49 -16.22 -46.08
N GLY A 266 -29.53 -16.81 -45.46
CA GLY A 266 -29.62 -18.25 -45.21
C GLY A 266 -28.70 -18.76 -44.10
N MET A 267 -28.21 -17.87 -43.23
CA MET A 267 -27.28 -18.23 -42.14
C MET A 267 -28.00 -18.79 -40.90
N ILE A 268 -29.30 -18.53 -40.76
CA ILE A 268 -30.14 -19.03 -39.66
C ILE A 268 -31.47 -19.53 -40.21
N SER A 269 -32.04 -20.55 -39.56
CA SER A 269 -33.33 -21.13 -39.96
C SER A 269 -34.52 -20.20 -39.65
N PRO A 270 -35.67 -20.36 -40.33
CA PRO A 270 -36.89 -19.61 -39.98
C PRO A 270 -37.29 -19.77 -38.51
N ALA A 271 -37.21 -21.00 -37.97
CA ALA A 271 -37.54 -21.28 -36.57
C ALA A 271 -36.64 -20.49 -35.60
N GLN A 272 -35.33 -20.52 -35.82
CA GLN A 272 -34.38 -19.74 -35.00
C GLN A 272 -34.62 -18.23 -35.14
N TYR A 273 -34.92 -17.72 -36.33
CA TYR A 273 -35.18 -16.30 -36.55
C TYR A 273 -36.39 -15.80 -35.75
N TYR A 274 -37.53 -16.49 -35.81
CA TYR A 274 -38.72 -16.11 -35.06
C TYR A 274 -38.54 -16.25 -33.55
N GLN A 275 -37.86 -17.30 -33.09
CA GLN A 275 -37.54 -17.47 -31.66
C GLN A 275 -36.66 -16.33 -31.12
N LEU A 276 -35.61 -15.96 -31.85
CA LEU A 276 -34.65 -14.94 -31.41
C LEU A 276 -35.16 -13.50 -31.55
N LEU A 277 -36.18 -13.27 -32.39
CA LEU A 277 -36.85 -11.98 -32.51
C LEU A 277 -37.50 -11.56 -31.19
N GLU A 278 -38.20 -12.48 -30.53
CA GLU A 278 -38.95 -12.26 -29.29
C GLU A 278 -38.07 -12.38 -28.03
N ALA A 279 -36.93 -13.07 -28.13
CA ALA A 279 -36.02 -13.24 -26.99
C ALA A 279 -35.39 -11.90 -26.53
N PRO A 280 -35.43 -11.60 -25.21
CA PRO A 280 -34.79 -10.41 -24.64
C PRO A 280 -33.27 -10.54 -24.63
N ILE A 281 -32.56 -9.40 -24.64
CA ILE A 281 -31.08 -9.38 -24.53
C ILE A 281 -30.69 -9.52 -23.05
N PRO A 282 -29.97 -10.59 -22.65
CA PRO A 282 -29.70 -10.88 -21.24
C PRO A 282 -28.47 -10.13 -20.73
N PHE A 283 -28.52 -8.80 -20.63
CA PHE A 283 -27.39 -8.03 -20.10
C PHE A 283 -27.04 -8.47 -18.68
N LYS A 284 -25.75 -8.78 -18.46
CA LYS A 284 -25.15 -9.12 -17.16
C LYS A 284 -23.88 -8.28 -17.02
N GLU A 285 -24.03 -7.05 -16.56
CA GLU A 285 -22.96 -6.04 -16.46
C GLU A 285 -21.67 -6.63 -15.84
N GLY A 286 -20.70 -7.00 -16.68
CA GLY A 286 -19.44 -7.57 -16.24
C GLY A 286 -18.40 -6.50 -15.94
N LYS A 287 -17.54 -6.74 -14.95
CA LYS A 287 -16.40 -5.86 -14.64
C LYS A 287 -15.31 -6.04 -15.70
N VAL A 288 -14.88 -4.94 -16.30
CA VAL A 288 -13.80 -4.89 -17.31
C VAL A 288 -12.64 -4.00 -16.85
N TYR A 289 -12.70 -3.47 -15.63
CA TYR A 289 -11.63 -2.69 -15.02
C TYR A 289 -10.95 -3.55 -13.96
N TYR A 290 -9.62 -3.46 -13.88
CA TYR A 290 -8.88 -3.98 -12.73
C TYR A 290 -9.06 -3.01 -11.56
N GLU A 291 -9.25 -3.57 -10.36
CA GLU A 291 -9.36 -2.76 -9.15
C GLU A 291 -8.01 -2.10 -8.87
N LEU A 292 -8.03 -0.82 -8.51
CA LEU A 292 -6.84 -0.11 -8.07
C LEU A 292 -6.27 -0.83 -6.85
N ASN A 293 -4.98 -1.13 -6.88
CA ASN A 293 -4.31 -1.97 -5.91
C ASN A 293 -2.88 -1.45 -5.73
N VAL A 294 -2.50 -1.22 -4.47
CA VAL A 294 -1.17 -0.73 -4.06
C VAL A 294 0.01 -1.57 -4.58
N ILE A 295 -0.20 -2.85 -4.87
CA ILE A 295 0.81 -3.74 -5.44
C ILE A 295 1.17 -3.29 -6.87
N LEU A 296 0.19 -2.91 -7.68
CA LEU A 296 0.44 -2.46 -9.05
C LEU A 296 1.13 -1.10 -9.06
N ASP A 297 0.78 -0.24 -8.12
CA ASP A 297 1.44 1.06 -7.93
C ASP A 297 2.90 0.86 -7.53
N TYR A 298 3.17 0.00 -6.54
CA TYR A 298 4.52 -0.37 -6.13
C TYR A 298 5.33 -0.97 -7.29
N LEU A 299 4.77 -1.95 -8.01
CA LEU A 299 5.45 -2.55 -9.16
C LEU A 299 5.73 -1.53 -10.26
N LYS A 300 4.81 -0.59 -10.50
CA LYS A 300 5.00 0.46 -11.50
C LYS A 300 6.18 1.35 -11.14
N GLU A 301 6.29 1.76 -9.87
CA GLU A 301 7.41 2.57 -9.38
C GLU A 301 8.74 1.80 -9.48
N GLU A 302 8.77 0.54 -9.04
CA GLU A 302 9.97 -0.31 -9.14
C GLU A 302 10.41 -0.53 -10.59
N LEU A 303 9.47 -0.76 -11.52
CA LEU A 303 9.76 -0.91 -12.95
C LEU A 303 10.23 0.40 -13.60
N GLN A 304 9.94 1.54 -12.99
CA GLN A 304 10.42 2.86 -13.39
C GLN A 304 11.78 3.22 -12.75
N SER A 305 12.27 2.43 -11.78
CA SER A 305 13.60 2.62 -11.20
C SER A 305 14.70 2.47 -12.25
N GLU A 306 15.81 3.19 -12.05
CA GLU A 306 16.97 3.17 -12.95
C GLU A 306 17.47 1.74 -13.22
N LYS A 307 17.53 0.92 -12.17
CA LYS A 307 17.94 -0.49 -12.25
C LYS A 307 17.08 -1.28 -13.25
N PHE A 308 15.75 -1.19 -13.13
CA PHE A 308 14.85 -1.94 -14.01
C PHE A 308 14.76 -1.31 -15.41
N GLN A 309 14.81 0.02 -15.51
CA GLN A 309 14.84 0.70 -16.81
C GLN A 309 16.04 0.27 -17.64
N ASN A 310 17.23 0.16 -17.04
CA ASN A 310 18.42 -0.33 -17.74
C ASN A 310 18.21 -1.77 -18.25
N ILE A 311 17.72 -2.67 -17.40
CA ILE A 311 17.44 -4.07 -17.78
C ILE A 311 16.40 -4.15 -18.93
N LEU A 312 15.33 -3.37 -18.85
CA LEU A 312 14.27 -3.35 -19.86
C LEU A 312 14.79 -2.80 -21.20
N ASN A 313 15.57 -1.71 -21.16
CA ASN A 313 16.17 -1.11 -22.35
C ASN A 313 17.16 -2.06 -23.04
N ASP A 314 17.96 -2.81 -22.27
CA ASP A 314 18.86 -3.83 -22.81
C ASP A 314 18.11 -4.93 -23.58
N HIS A 315 16.83 -5.14 -23.26
CA HIS A 315 15.93 -6.09 -23.93
C HIS A 315 15.01 -5.42 -24.96
N GLY A 316 15.26 -4.16 -25.33
CA GLY A 316 14.47 -3.41 -26.31
C GLY A 316 13.09 -2.95 -25.82
N ILE A 317 12.84 -3.01 -24.51
CA ILE A 317 11.57 -2.63 -23.90
C ILE A 317 11.65 -1.19 -23.40
N SER A 318 11.15 -0.25 -24.21
CA SER A 318 11.15 1.19 -23.87
C SER A 318 9.92 1.62 -23.04
N ASN A 319 8.84 0.83 -23.04
CA ASN A 319 7.64 1.12 -22.27
C ASN A 319 6.93 -0.16 -21.84
N ILE A 320 6.88 -0.38 -20.52
CA ILE A 320 6.26 -1.56 -19.92
C ILE A 320 4.80 -1.73 -20.32
N ALA A 321 4.03 -0.65 -20.38
CA ALA A 321 2.59 -0.65 -20.63
C ALA A 321 2.23 -0.98 -22.09
N THR A 322 3.22 -1.02 -23.00
CA THR A 322 3.01 -1.35 -24.42
C THR A 322 3.87 -2.51 -24.89
N SER A 323 4.61 -3.16 -23.99
CA SER A 323 5.62 -4.18 -24.34
C SER A 323 5.06 -5.58 -24.56
N GLY A 324 3.89 -5.90 -23.99
CA GLY A 324 3.29 -7.23 -24.10
C GLY A 324 3.95 -8.30 -23.24
N ILE A 325 4.89 -7.93 -22.35
CA ILE A 325 5.57 -8.89 -21.49
C ILE A 325 4.64 -9.41 -20.39
N LYS A 326 5.02 -10.51 -19.73
CA LYS A 326 4.29 -11.05 -18.59
C LYS A 326 5.12 -10.88 -17.32
N ILE A 327 4.50 -10.33 -16.27
CA ILE A 327 5.15 -10.12 -14.98
C ILE A 327 4.62 -11.16 -14.00
N TYR A 328 5.52 -11.92 -13.38
CA TYR A 328 5.19 -12.89 -12.33
C TYR A 328 5.75 -12.38 -11.00
N THR A 329 4.94 -12.40 -9.96
CA THR A 329 5.33 -11.91 -8.63
C THR A 329 5.51 -13.07 -7.63
N PHE A 330 6.04 -12.78 -6.45
CA PHE A 330 6.06 -13.72 -5.32
C PHE A 330 4.82 -13.61 -4.42
N ILE A 331 3.86 -12.78 -4.78
CA ILE A 331 2.68 -12.54 -3.97
C ILE A 331 1.77 -13.75 -4.10
N ASN A 332 1.46 -14.37 -2.96
CA ASN A 332 0.61 -15.53 -2.90
C ASN A 332 -0.87 -15.11 -2.91
N TYR A 333 -1.65 -15.66 -3.85
CA TYR A 333 -3.05 -15.27 -4.02
C TYR A 333 -3.88 -15.47 -2.74
N GLU A 334 -3.85 -16.67 -2.17
CA GLU A 334 -4.65 -17.00 -0.98
C GLU A 334 -4.22 -16.18 0.24
N LEU A 335 -2.91 -16.06 0.46
CA LEU A 335 -2.37 -15.27 1.55
C LEU A 335 -2.71 -13.78 1.41
N GLN A 336 -2.67 -13.22 0.20
CA GLN A 336 -3.06 -11.84 -0.07
C GLN A 336 -4.53 -11.61 0.29
N GLN A 337 -5.43 -12.47 -0.19
CA GLN A 337 -6.86 -12.36 0.11
C GLN A 337 -7.14 -12.52 1.62
N SER A 338 -6.50 -13.50 2.26
CA SER A 338 -6.62 -13.73 3.70
C SER A 338 -6.08 -12.54 4.51
N THR A 339 -4.93 -11.99 4.13
CA THR A 339 -4.31 -10.84 4.81
C THR A 339 -5.22 -9.61 4.72
N GLN A 340 -5.75 -9.32 3.53
CA GLN A 340 -6.66 -8.19 3.33
C GLN A 340 -7.95 -8.36 4.14
N LYS A 341 -8.54 -9.56 4.14
CA LYS A 341 -9.71 -9.89 4.95
C LYS A 341 -9.43 -9.67 6.44
N THR A 342 -8.35 -10.27 6.96
CA THR A 342 -8.00 -10.18 8.38
C THR A 342 -7.75 -8.74 8.81
N LEU A 343 -7.01 -7.97 8.01
CA LEU A 343 -6.79 -6.54 8.30
C LEU A 343 -8.11 -5.79 8.42
N ARG A 344 -9.03 -5.98 7.47
CA ARG A 344 -10.33 -5.28 7.46
C ARG A 344 -11.19 -5.65 8.67
N LYS A 345 -11.26 -6.94 9.01
CA LYS A 345 -11.97 -7.41 10.22
C LYS A 345 -11.38 -6.83 11.50
N HIS A 346 -10.06 -6.87 11.64
CA HIS A 346 -9.40 -6.34 12.84
C HIS A 346 -9.53 -4.82 12.96
N LEU A 347 -9.45 -4.07 11.86
CA LEU A 347 -9.69 -2.61 11.89
C LEU A 347 -11.13 -2.29 12.27
N SER A 348 -12.11 -3.08 11.79
CA SER A 348 -13.51 -2.97 12.17
C SER A 348 -13.72 -3.20 13.67
N GLN A 349 -13.17 -4.30 14.21
CA GLN A 349 -13.20 -4.59 15.65
C GLN A 349 -12.50 -3.50 16.47
N LEU A 350 -11.32 -3.03 16.03
CA LEU A 350 -10.56 -1.99 16.72
C LEU A 350 -11.32 -0.67 16.76
N GLU A 351 -11.97 -0.29 15.67
CA GLU A 351 -12.85 0.88 15.63
C GLU A 351 -13.99 0.75 16.66
N THR A 352 -14.67 -0.39 16.72
CA THR A 352 -15.70 -0.63 17.74
C THR A 352 -15.13 -0.62 19.15
N MET A 353 -13.94 -1.17 19.38
CA MET A 353 -13.30 -1.18 20.71
C MET A 353 -12.94 0.23 21.19
N LEU A 354 -12.57 1.14 20.27
CA LEU A 354 -12.16 2.51 20.58
C LEU A 354 -13.33 3.50 20.63
N THR A 355 -14.38 3.28 19.83
CA THR A 355 -15.47 4.26 19.65
C THR A 355 -16.85 3.74 20.01
N GLY A 356 -16.96 2.45 20.34
CA GLY A 356 -18.23 1.76 20.52
C GLY A 356 -18.99 1.58 19.20
N TYR A 357 -20.25 1.15 19.31
CA TYR A 357 -21.18 1.01 18.19
C TYR A 357 -22.31 2.05 18.31
N ASN A 358 -22.00 3.32 18.08
CA ASN A 358 -22.99 4.40 18.19
C ASN A 358 -23.80 4.54 16.90
N ARG A 359 -25.10 4.23 16.96
CA ARG A 359 -26.02 4.24 15.81
C ARG A 359 -25.99 5.55 15.02
N THR A 360 -26.17 6.69 15.68
CA THR A 360 -26.27 8.01 15.03
C THR A 360 -25.01 8.34 14.24
N SER A 361 -23.83 8.06 14.81
CA SER A 361 -22.55 8.29 14.15
C SER A 361 -22.36 7.40 12.92
N ILE A 362 -22.77 6.12 13.02
CA ILE A 362 -22.65 5.12 11.95
C ILE A 362 -23.57 5.47 10.79
N GLN A 363 -24.85 5.75 11.06
CA GLN A 363 -25.81 6.11 10.02
C GLN A 363 -25.40 7.40 9.29
N SER A 364 -24.92 8.41 10.03
CA SER A 364 -24.42 9.66 9.42
C SER A 364 -23.22 9.40 8.49
N ARG A 365 -22.30 8.52 8.90
CA ARG A 365 -21.15 8.12 8.07
C ARG A 365 -21.59 7.36 6.82
N TYR A 366 -22.54 6.44 6.97
CA TYR A 366 -22.99 5.57 5.89
C TYR A 366 -23.96 6.24 4.92
N ALA A 367 -24.60 7.36 5.31
CA ALA A 367 -25.50 8.12 4.45
C ALA A 367 -24.82 8.63 3.15
N SER A 368 -23.51 8.85 3.19
CA SER A 368 -22.71 9.26 2.03
C SER A 368 -22.27 8.08 1.13
N LEU A 369 -22.41 6.84 1.61
CA LEU A 369 -22.01 5.65 0.88
C LEU A 369 -23.12 5.19 -0.06
N THR A 370 -22.76 4.83 -1.28
CA THR A 370 -23.72 4.31 -2.25
C THR A 370 -24.17 2.91 -1.85
N PHE A 371 -25.48 2.72 -1.70
CA PHE A 371 -26.06 1.40 -1.53
C PHE A 371 -26.02 0.65 -2.87
N PRO A 372 -25.46 -0.57 -2.94
CA PRO A 372 -25.33 -1.26 -4.21
C PRO A 372 -26.70 -1.62 -4.82
N GLU A 373 -26.95 -1.19 -6.07
CA GLU A 373 -28.16 -1.48 -6.88
C GLU A 373 -28.16 -2.87 -7.54
N VAL A 374 -27.35 -3.81 -7.01
CA VAL A 374 -27.28 -5.28 -7.31
C VAL A 374 -26.25 -5.76 -8.35
N ASN A 375 -25.29 -6.54 -7.85
CA ASN A 375 -25.02 -7.93 -8.27
C ASN A 375 -25.17 -8.80 -6.98
N GLU A 376 -25.49 -10.09 -7.11
CA GLU A 376 -25.45 -11.03 -5.98
C GLU A 376 -24.08 -10.94 -5.27
N PRO A 377 -24.02 -10.79 -3.94
CA PRO A 377 -22.77 -10.57 -3.25
C PRO A 377 -21.92 -11.85 -3.25
N LYS A 378 -20.60 -11.68 -3.38
CA LYS A 378 -19.67 -12.81 -3.35
C LYS A 378 -19.35 -13.19 -1.91
N ILE A 379 -19.17 -14.49 -1.66
CA ILE A 379 -18.56 -14.96 -0.41
C ILE A 379 -17.18 -14.30 -0.28
N GLY A 380 -16.86 -13.79 0.91
CA GLY A 380 -15.63 -13.05 1.16
C GLY A 380 -15.72 -11.55 0.92
N GLN A 381 -16.87 -11.03 0.47
CA GLN A 381 -17.03 -9.62 0.17
C GLN A 381 -17.55 -8.84 1.39
N PHE A 382 -17.02 -7.62 1.57
CA PHE A 382 -17.62 -6.63 2.47
C PHE A 382 -18.60 -5.76 1.69
N VAL A 383 -19.81 -5.60 2.20
CA VAL A 383 -20.90 -4.88 1.53
C VAL A 383 -21.71 -4.07 2.54
N LEU A 384 -22.37 -3.02 2.02
CA LEU A 384 -23.37 -2.27 2.78
C LEU A 384 -24.73 -2.95 2.60
N GLY A 385 -25.42 -3.18 3.72
CA GLY A 385 -26.74 -3.80 3.78
C GLY A 385 -27.73 -2.92 4.53
N ARG A 386 -29.03 -3.18 4.33
CA ARG A 386 -30.11 -2.48 5.04
C ARG A 386 -30.87 -3.46 5.91
N VAL A 387 -31.05 -3.13 7.18
CA VAL A 387 -31.78 -3.98 8.12
C VAL A 387 -33.26 -4.03 7.74
N GLU A 388 -33.79 -5.24 7.57
CA GLU A 388 -35.21 -5.50 7.25
C GLU A 388 -35.97 -6.00 8.47
N THR A 389 -35.37 -6.92 9.21
CA THR A 389 -35.98 -7.56 10.36
C THR A 389 -34.99 -7.68 11.50
N LYS A 390 -35.51 -7.71 12.72
CA LYS A 390 -34.75 -7.92 13.94
C LYS A 390 -35.52 -8.87 14.82
N GLU A 391 -34.98 -10.07 15.00
CA GLU A 391 -35.55 -11.10 15.86
C GLU A 391 -34.65 -11.26 17.10
N ASN A 392 -35.23 -11.05 18.28
CA ASN A 392 -34.59 -11.32 19.57
C ASN A 392 -35.54 -12.21 20.40
N LYS A 393 -35.48 -13.52 20.18
CA LYS A 393 -36.24 -14.53 20.95
C LYS A 393 -35.30 -15.45 21.72
N GLY A 394 -34.44 -14.88 22.56
CA GLY A 394 -33.54 -15.64 23.44
C GLY A 394 -32.44 -16.39 22.68
N ARG A 395 -32.71 -17.62 22.23
CA ARG A 395 -31.73 -18.48 21.51
C ARG A 395 -31.68 -18.27 20.00
N GLU A 396 -32.67 -17.60 19.43
CA GLU A 396 -32.67 -17.20 18.01
C GLU A 396 -32.53 -15.68 17.91
N ILE A 397 -31.27 -15.24 17.77
CA ILE A 397 -30.93 -13.87 17.42
C ILE A 397 -30.64 -13.84 15.94
N GLY A 398 -31.39 -13.02 15.21
CA GLY A 398 -31.30 -12.93 13.76
C GLY A 398 -31.64 -11.54 13.26
N ILE A 399 -30.70 -10.87 12.60
CA ILE A 399 -30.95 -9.62 11.90
C ILE A 399 -31.06 -9.93 10.41
N GLY A 400 -32.25 -9.75 9.82
CA GLY A 400 -32.43 -9.85 8.39
C GLY A 400 -31.90 -8.60 7.71
N VAL A 401 -31.06 -8.77 6.69
CA VAL A 401 -30.38 -7.67 5.99
C VAL A 401 -30.57 -7.81 4.49
N ARG A 402 -31.08 -6.77 3.84
CA ARG A 402 -31.14 -6.65 2.39
C ARG A 402 -29.79 -6.21 1.85
N LEU A 403 -29.25 -6.97 0.90
CA LEU A 403 -28.01 -6.70 0.16
C LEU A 403 -28.36 -6.40 -1.30
N GLY A 404 -28.86 -5.19 -1.54
CA GLY A 404 -29.44 -4.85 -2.85
C GLY A 404 -30.72 -5.64 -3.12
N GLY A 405 -30.64 -6.68 -3.95
CA GLY A 405 -31.79 -7.48 -4.43
C GLY A 405 -31.90 -8.86 -3.80
N VAL A 406 -30.97 -9.22 -2.93
CA VAL A 406 -30.99 -10.49 -2.16
C VAL A 406 -31.04 -10.19 -0.66
N SER A 407 -31.54 -11.15 0.13
CA SER A 407 -31.54 -11.06 1.59
C SER A 407 -30.49 -11.97 2.20
N GLY A 408 -29.93 -11.55 3.33
CA GLY A 408 -29.04 -12.32 4.19
C GLY A 408 -29.45 -12.19 5.66
N LYS A 409 -28.80 -12.97 6.51
CA LYS A 409 -29.04 -13.03 7.95
C LYS A 409 -27.73 -12.86 8.71
N ILE A 410 -27.70 -11.92 9.64
CA ILE A 410 -26.68 -11.87 10.68
C ILE A 410 -27.18 -12.72 11.84
N ASP A 411 -26.53 -13.86 12.06
CA ASP A 411 -26.81 -14.77 13.16
C ASP A 411 -25.93 -14.45 14.38
N LEU A 412 -26.08 -15.21 15.47
CA LEU A 412 -25.29 -15.01 16.68
C LEU A 412 -23.77 -15.06 16.39
N ARG A 413 -23.32 -16.00 15.54
CA ARG A 413 -21.92 -16.08 15.11
C ARG A 413 -21.47 -14.81 14.40
N GLY A 414 -22.31 -14.26 13.54
CA GLY A 414 -22.04 -13.01 12.82
C GLY A 414 -21.95 -11.78 13.70
N LEU A 415 -22.46 -11.83 14.93
CA LEU A 415 -22.34 -10.73 15.89
C LEU A 415 -21.11 -10.88 16.81
N GLN A 416 -20.51 -12.06 16.93
CA GLN A 416 -19.50 -12.37 17.97
C GLN A 416 -18.32 -11.39 17.98
N ASP A 417 -17.76 -11.10 16.81
CA ASP A 417 -16.58 -10.24 16.65
C ASP A 417 -16.86 -8.82 17.18
N ILE A 418 -17.99 -8.22 16.77
CA ILE A 418 -18.38 -6.87 17.17
C ILE A 418 -18.88 -6.83 18.62
N ILE A 419 -19.59 -7.85 19.10
CA ILE A 419 -19.99 -7.93 20.52
C ILE A 419 -18.74 -7.98 21.41
N SER A 420 -17.74 -8.79 21.05
CA SER A 420 -16.49 -8.87 21.82
C SER A 420 -15.77 -7.52 21.88
N ALA A 421 -15.66 -6.83 20.74
CA ALA A 421 -15.08 -5.49 20.69
C ALA A 421 -15.90 -4.47 21.49
N TYR A 422 -17.23 -4.53 21.42
CA TYR A 422 -18.14 -3.63 22.12
C TYR A 422 -18.10 -3.84 23.65
N ALA A 423 -17.99 -5.09 24.10
CA ALA A 423 -17.79 -5.41 25.52
C ALA A 423 -16.49 -4.79 26.06
N LYS A 424 -15.41 -4.83 25.27
CA LYS A 424 -14.12 -4.21 25.62
C LYS A 424 -14.19 -2.68 25.67
N TYR A 425 -14.95 -2.06 24.77
CA TYR A 425 -15.22 -0.63 24.83
C TYR A 425 -15.93 -0.24 26.14
N ARG A 426 -16.97 -0.99 26.54
CA ARG A 426 -17.78 -0.66 27.72
C ARG A 426 -17.09 -0.95 29.05
N LYS A 427 -16.34 -2.04 29.12
CA LYS A 427 -15.83 -2.62 30.39
C LYS A 427 -14.31 -2.67 30.50
N GLY A 428 -13.59 -2.33 29.42
CA GLY A 428 -12.13 -2.30 29.35
C GLY A 428 -11.51 -3.46 28.54
N PRO A 429 -10.21 -3.36 28.19
CA PRO A 429 -9.55 -4.21 27.18
C PRO A 429 -9.57 -5.73 27.43
N GLY A 430 -9.69 -6.15 28.70
CA GLY A 430 -9.71 -7.57 29.12
C GLY A 430 -11.11 -8.16 29.30
N ALA A 431 -12.17 -7.42 29.00
CA ALA A 431 -13.53 -7.88 29.26
C ALA A 431 -14.02 -8.95 28.26
N GLU A 432 -14.72 -9.95 28.78
CA GLU A 432 -15.46 -10.92 27.98
C GLU A 432 -16.90 -10.43 27.72
N ALA A 433 -17.47 -10.86 26.60
CA ALA A 433 -18.84 -10.52 26.20
C ALA A 433 -19.88 -11.26 27.05
N THR A 434 -20.92 -10.55 27.50
CA THR A 434 -22.07 -11.15 28.21
C THR A 434 -23.36 -10.97 27.42
N SER A 435 -24.44 -11.69 27.80
CA SER A 435 -25.76 -11.53 27.17
C SER A 435 -26.28 -10.09 27.23
N GLN A 436 -25.96 -9.34 28.30
CA GLN A 436 -26.32 -7.93 28.41
C GLN A 436 -25.66 -7.07 27.33
N ASP A 437 -24.42 -7.36 26.94
CA ASP A 437 -23.74 -6.64 25.86
C ASP A 437 -24.39 -6.90 24.50
N ILE A 438 -24.99 -8.09 24.32
CA ILE A 438 -25.75 -8.43 23.13
C ILE A 438 -27.01 -7.56 23.05
N ASP A 439 -27.79 -7.51 24.13
CA ASP A 439 -29.02 -6.69 24.18
C ASP A 439 -28.71 -5.20 23.95
N GLU A 440 -27.61 -4.71 24.53
CA GLU A 440 -27.15 -3.33 24.39
C GLU A 440 -26.68 -3.02 22.97
N LEU A 441 -25.88 -3.88 22.34
CA LEU A 441 -25.51 -3.73 20.93
C LEU A 441 -26.74 -3.78 20.03
N LEU A 442 -27.64 -4.74 20.27
CA LEU A 442 -28.88 -4.84 19.51
C LEU A 442 -29.74 -3.59 19.69
N SER A 443 -29.77 -2.95 20.87
CA SER A 443 -30.49 -1.69 21.07
C SER A 443 -30.01 -0.56 20.14
N GLN A 444 -28.76 -0.62 19.67
CA GLN A 444 -28.17 0.33 18.72
C GLN A 444 -28.47 0.02 17.24
N ILE A 445 -29.25 -1.03 16.95
CA ILE A 445 -29.62 -1.44 15.59
C ILE A 445 -31.14 -1.45 15.45
N GLU A 446 -31.65 -0.66 14.51
CA GLU A 446 -33.07 -0.57 14.17
C GLU A 446 -33.37 -1.02 12.73
N VAL A 447 -34.64 -1.37 12.49
CA VAL A 447 -35.12 -1.68 11.14
C VAL A 447 -35.02 -0.43 10.26
N GLY A 448 -34.45 -0.60 9.07
CA GLY A 448 -34.18 0.48 8.12
C GLY A 448 -32.73 1.01 8.17
N ASP A 449 -31.96 0.69 9.22
CA ASP A 449 -30.58 1.13 9.35
C ASP A 449 -29.67 0.54 8.26
N LEU A 450 -28.67 1.31 7.85
CA LEU A 450 -27.56 0.82 7.04
C LEU A 450 -26.53 0.14 7.95
N VAL A 451 -26.16 -1.08 7.63
CA VAL A 451 -25.16 -1.87 8.34
C VAL A 451 -24.06 -2.28 7.37
N TYR A 452 -22.82 -2.35 7.85
CA TYR A 452 -21.72 -2.88 7.07
C TYR A 452 -21.53 -4.34 7.45
N VAL A 453 -21.40 -5.22 6.46
CA VAL A 453 -21.36 -6.66 6.71
C VAL A 453 -20.32 -7.34 5.85
N TYR A 454 -19.77 -8.43 6.36
CA TYR A 454 -18.93 -9.36 5.61
C TYR A 454 -19.75 -10.61 5.25
N VAL A 455 -19.74 -11.00 3.97
CA VAL A 455 -20.47 -12.19 3.49
C VAL A 455 -19.66 -13.43 3.82
N ARG A 456 -20.08 -14.13 4.88
CA ARG A 456 -19.36 -15.27 5.43
C ARG A 456 -19.49 -16.52 4.56
N GLU A 457 -20.72 -16.89 4.26
CA GLU A 457 -21.06 -18.09 3.50
C GLU A 457 -22.51 -18.00 2.99
N LYS A 458 -22.91 -18.95 2.16
CA LYS A 458 -24.30 -19.11 1.71
C LYS A 458 -24.83 -20.43 2.26
N SER A 459 -25.93 -20.39 3.00
CA SER A 459 -26.54 -21.57 3.59
C SER A 459 -27.10 -22.50 2.50
N PRO A 460 -27.34 -23.79 2.80
CA PRO A 460 -27.98 -24.72 1.87
C PRO A 460 -29.34 -24.25 1.35
N GLU A 461 -30.07 -23.46 2.15
CA GLU A 461 -31.37 -22.85 1.81
C GLU A 461 -31.23 -21.60 0.93
N GLY A 462 -30.00 -21.22 0.57
CA GLY A 462 -29.71 -20.09 -0.31
C GLY A 462 -29.64 -18.73 0.39
N ILE A 463 -29.68 -18.69 1.72
CA ILE A 463 -29.60 -17.45 2.51
C ILE A 463 -28.13 -17.11 2.75
N PHE A 464 -27.74 -15.85 2.55
CA PHE A 464 -26.39 -15.40 2.90
C PHE A 464 -26.25 -15.24 4.40
N LEU A 465 -25.25 -15.88 5.01
CA LEU A 465 -24.88 -15.65 6.39
C LEU A 465 -23.82 -14.55 6.46
N LEU A 466 -24.05 -13.60 7.37
CA LEU A 466 -23.35 -12.33 7.40
C LEU A 466 -22.69 -12.10 8.75
N ASP A 467 -21.47 -11.56 8.74
CA ASP A 467 -20.83 -11.01 9.94
C ASP A 467 -21.09 -9.50 9.97
N LEU A 468 -21.56 -8.97 11.12
CA LEU A 468 -21.68 -7.54 11.34
C LEU A 468 -20.28 -6.95 11.45
N GLU A 469 -20.07 -5.82 10.79
CA GLU A 469 -18.80 -5.11 10.81
C GLU A 469 -19.04 -3.60 10.90
N GLN A 470 -18.03 -2.85 11.35
CA GLN A 470 -18.02 -1.39 11.34
C GLN A 470 -16.96 -0.92 10.35
N LYS A 471 -17.35 -0.17 9.32
CA LYS A 471 -16.37 0.44 8.41
C LYS A 471 -15.54 1.47 9.22
N PRO A 472 -14.23 1.23 9.40
CA PRO A 472 -13.41 2.03 10.29
C PRO A 472 -13.04 3.38 9.66
N LYS A 473 -12.75 4.38 10.50
CA LYS A 473 -11.94 5.54 10.10
C LYS A 473 -10.45 5.25 10.26
N LEU A 474 -10.11 4.34 11.17
CA LEU A 474 -8.77 3.81 11.36
C LEU A 474 -8.31 3.08 10.10
N GLU A 475 -7.01 3.19 9.86
CA GLU A 475 -6.33 2.55 8.73
C GLU A 475 -5.15 1.73 9.26
N GLY A 476 -4.69 0.79 8.44
CA GLY A 476 -3.55 -0.06 8.77
C GLY A 476 -2.76 -0.46 7.52
N GLY A 477 -1.57 -1.00 7.74
CA GLY A 477 -0.73 -1.55 6.68
C GLY A 477 -0.18 -2.89 7.14
N VAL A 478 -0.12 -3.88 6.24
CA VAL A 478 0.44 -5.20 6.50
C VAL A 478 1.35 -5.58 5.35
N LEU A 479 2.56 -6.01 5.71
CA LEU A 479 3.52 -6.60 4.78
C LEU A 479 3.89 -7.99 5.33
N VAL A 480 3.67 -9.03 4.52
CA VAL A 480 4.12 -10.38 4.85
C VAL A 480 5.34 -10.69 4.00
N SER A 481 6.47 -10.94 4.66
CA SER A 481 7.74 -11.21 4.00
C SER A 481 8.35 -12.50 4.53
N GLN A 482 8.99 -13.26 3.63
CA GLN A 482 9.77 -14.44 3.98
C GLN A 482 11.06 -14.44 3.16
N GLN A 483 12.21 -14.45 3.85
CA GLN A 483 13.54 -14.47 3.20
C GLN A 483 13.71 -13.36 2.13
N GLY A 484 13.20 -12.17 2.42
CA GLY A 484 13.25 -11.01 1.50
C GLY A 484 12.20 -11.03 0.38
N LYS A 485 11.39 -12.09 0.22
CA LYS A 485 10.27 -12.12 -0.73
C LYS A 485 9.02 -11.54 -0.09
N ILE A 486 8.33 -10.67 -0.82
CA ILE A 486 7.02 -10.15 -0.42
C ILE A 486 5.95 -11.16 -0.85
N LEU A 487 5.28 -11.77 0.14
CA LEU A 487 4.24 -12.78 -0.08
C LEU A 487 2.83 -12.18 -0.03
N ALA A 488 2.63 -11.10 0.72
CA ALA A 488 1.39 -10.32 0.72
C ALA A 488 1.68 -8.87 1.10
N MET A 489 0.92 -7.93 0.53
CA MET A 489 1.04 -6.50 0.77
C MET A 489 -0.35 -5.86 0.78
N VAL A 490 -0.73 -5.27 1.91
CA VAL A 490 -2.02 -4.59 2.09
C VAL A 490 -1.77 -3.20 2.67
N GLY A 491 -2.06 -2.15 1.91
CA GLY A 491 -1.75 -0.76 2.26
C GLY A 491 -2.87 0.00 2.98
N GLY A 492 -4.01 -0.64 3.25
CA GLY A 492 -5.17 0.01 3.87
C GLY A 492 -6.41 -0.86 3.85
N PHE A 493 -7.49 -0.35 4.45
CA PHE A 493 -8.80 -1.01 4.48
C PHE A 493 -9.37 -1.25 3.07
N GLU A 494 -9.34 -0.20 2.22
CA GLU A 494 -9.73 -0.28 0.80
C GLU A 494 -8.57 -0.75 -0.10
N ASN A 495 -7.38 -0.91 0.47
CA ASN A 495 -6.15 -1.36 -0.19
C ASN A 495 -5.84 -0.65 -1.52
N SER A 496 -6.09 0.65 -1.58
CA SER A 496 -5.94 1.49 -2.77
C SER A 496 -5.35 2.87 -2.41
N TYR A 497 -4.80 3.55 -3.42
CA TYR A 497 -4.25 4.92 -3.38
C TYR A 497 -2.96 5.11 -2.57
N PHE A 498 -2.98 4.92 -1.25
CA PHE A 498 -1.84 5.18 -0.37
C PHE A 498 -1.37 3.91 0.32
N ASN A 499 -0.14 3.47 0.01
CA ASN A 499 0.36 2.19 0.49
C ASN A 499 1.00 2.31 1.87
N ARG A 500 0.18 2.18 2.93
CA ARG A 500 0.67 2.27 4.31
C ARG A 500 1.62 1.14 4.72
N ALA A 501 1.70 0.06 3.95
CA ALA A 501 2.62 -1.03 4.25
C ALA A 501 4.09 -0.63 4.02
N ILE A 502 4.35 0.35 3.15
CA ILE A 502 5.72 0.76 2.78
C ILE A 502 5.93 2.28 2.83
N ASP A 503 4.91 3.10 2.53
CA ASP A 503 5.07 4.56 2.41
C ASP A 503 4.84 5.31 3.72
N ALA A 504 4.07 4.72 4.64
CA ALA A 504 3.70 5.37 5.89
C ALA A 504 4.85 5.31 6.91
N LYS A 505 5.78 6.28 6.84
CA LYS A 505 6.84 6.45 7.84
C LYS A 505 6.24 6.77 9.21
N ARG A 506 6.53 5.93 10.21
CA ARG A 506 6.08 6.07 11.59
C ARG A 506 7.25 5.89 12.54
N GLN A 507 7.14 6.45 13.75
CA GLN A 507 8.06 6.12 14.83
C GLN A 507 7.95 4.64 15.14
N MET A 508 9.09 3.96 15.25
CA MET A 508 9.15 2.52 15.48
C MET A 508 8.67 2.15 16.90
N GLY A 509 8.88 3.02 17.89
CA GLY A 509 8.64 2.67 19.29
C GLY A 509 9.53 1.50 19.72
N SER A 510 9.04 0.65 20.63
CA SER A 510 9.80 -0.47 21.20
C SER A 510 10.26 -1.52 20.18
N ILE A 511 9.73 -1.56 18.95
CA ILE A 511 10.19 -2.49 17.91
C ILE A 511 11.63 -2.21 17.46
N PHE A 512 12.21 -1.05 17.81
CA PHE A 512 13.62 -0.74 17.59
C PHE A 512 14.55 -1.46 18.58
N LYS A 513 14.08 -1.77 19.80
CA LYS A 513 14.91 -2.34 20.87
C LYS A 513 15.62 -3.65 20.48
N PRO A 514 15.01 -4.60 19.73
CA PRO A 514 15.72 -5.78 19.24
C PRO A 514 17.03 -5.48 18.49
N LEU A 515 17.13 -4.34 17.79
CA LEU A 515 18.37 -3.92 17.15
C LEU A 515 19.44 -3.56 18.20
N VAL A 516 19.06 -2.84 19.25
CA VAL A 516 19.94 -2.51 20.39
C VAL A 516 20.41 -3.78 21.10
N TYR A 517 19.49 -4.71 21.41
CA TYR A 517 19.84 -5.97 22.04
C TYR A 517 20.75 -6.85 21.15
N THR A 518 20.49 -6.89 19.85
CA THR A 518 21.34 -7.63 18.90
C THR A 518 22.73 -7.02 18.84
N ALA A 519 22.83 -5.68 18.79
CA ALA A 519 24.11 -4.99 18.86
C ALA A 519 24.84 -5.29 20.18
N ALA A 520 24.14 -5.27 21.31
CA ALA A 520 24.75 -5.60 22.61
C ALA A 520 25.37 -7.01 22.61
N LEU A 521 24.63 -8.02 22.12
CA LEU A 521 25.15 -9.39 22.01
C LEU A 521 26.38 -9.48 21.10
N GLN A 522 26.41 -8.72 20.00
CA GLN A 522 27.58 -8.65 19.11
C GLN A 522 28.79 -7.96 19.77
N LEU A 523 28.53 -7.04 20.70
CA LEU A 523 29.55 -6.25 21.41
C LEU A 523 29.98 -6.88 22.74
N GLY A 524 29.61 -8.14 22.99
CA GLY A 524 30.12 -8.94 24.11
C GLY A 524 29.21 -9.02 25.32
N TRP A 525 28.01 -8.44 25.27
CA TRP A 525 27.00 -8.65 26.31
C TRP A 525 26.41 -10.06 26.25
N ASN A 526 26.02 -10.60 27.40
CA ASN A 526 25.33 -11.88 27.55
C ASN A 526 23.85 -11.68 27.90
N ILE A 527 23.01 -12.66 27.56
CA ILE A 527 21.58 -12.65 27.90
C ILE A 527 21.28 -12.62 29.40
N LEU A 528 22.22 -13.06 30.23
CA LEU A 528 22.12 -13.03 31.70
C LEU A 528 22.73 -11.78 32.34
N ASP A 529 23.37 -10.91 31.55
CA ASP A 529 24.00 -9.72 32.09
C ASP A 529 22.93 -8.82 32.76
N PRO A 530 23.22 -8.31 33.97
CA PRO A 530 22.30 -7.42 34.66
C PRO A 530 22.33 -6.03 34.03
N LEU A 531 21.14 -5.46 33.85
CA LEU A 531 20.90 -4.10 33.38
C LEU A 531 20.17 -3.32 34.48
N GLU A 532 20.56 -2.07 34.67
CA GLU A 532 19.85 -1.16 35.57
C GLU A 532 18.47 -0.80 34.98
N ASN A 533 17.42 -0.95 35.77
CA ASN A 533 16.03 -0.71 35.37
C ASN A 533 15.35 0.29 36.32
N GLN A 534 16.03 1.38 36.62
CA GLN A 534 15.54 2.44 37.48
C GLN A 534 15.65 3.81 36.82
N ARG A 535 14.93 4.80 37.35
CA ARG A 535 14.95 6.17 36.83
C ARG A 535 16.36 6.73 37.03
N ASP A 536 16.94 7.26 35.97
CA ASP A 536 18.26 7.90 35.98
C ASP A 536 18.27 9.05 34.96
N VAL A 537 19.35 9.83 34.96
CA VAL A 537 19.63 10.90 34.01
C VAL A 537 20.74 10.49 33.06
N PHE A 538 20.49 10.70 31.76
CA PHE A 538 21.45 10.46 30.70
C PHE A 538 21.77 11.79 30.02
N ILE A 539 23.06 12.07 29.84
CA ILE A 539 23.53 13.31 29.22
C ILE A 539 24.06 13.00 27.83
N PHE A 540 23.59 13.77 26.85
CA PHE A 540 24.12 13.75 25.50
C PHE A 540 24.29 15.18 25.01
N GLN A 541 25.53 15.63 24.75
CA GLN A 541 25.83 16.99 24.30
C GLN A 541 25.17 18.08 25.17
N ASN A 542 25.34 18.01 26.49
CA ASN A 542 24.72 18.90 27.49
C ASN A 542 23.17 18.91 27.51
N GLN A 543 22.52 17.95 26.86
CA GLN A 543 21.08 17.72 26.98
C GLN A 543 20.79 16.63 28.01
N PHE A 544 19.95 16.96 28.99
CA PHE A 544 19.52 16.03 30.03
C PHE A 544 18.30 15.24 29.55
N TYR A 545 18.39 13.92 29.60
CA TYR A 545 17.31 13.00 29.26
C TYR A 545 16.93 12.13 30.46
N PHE A 546 15.65 12.17 30.83
CA PHE A 546 15.07 11.41 31.94
C PHE A 546 14.04 10.42 31.40
N PRO A 547 14.44 9.19 31.03
CA PRO A 547 13.50 8.21 30.49
C PRO A 547 12.43 7.81 31.52
N ARG A 548 11.25 7.43 31.03
CA ARG A 548 10.11 6.97 31.84
C ARG A 548 9.79 5.50 31.53
N PRO A 549 9.41 4.72 32.55
CA PRO A 549 8.87 3.39 32.32
C PRO A 549 7.47 3.49 31.68
N ASP A 550 7.10 2.49 30.91
CA ASP A 550 5.74 2.32 30.37
C ASP A 550 4.84 1.44 31.25
N HIS A 551 5.44 0.77 32.24
CA HIS A 551 4.77 -0.04 33.26
C HIS A 551 5.62 -0.15 34.53
N GLU A 552 5.02 -0.55 35.64
CA GLU A 552 5.77 -0.80 36.88
C GLU A 552 6.48 -2.15 36.82
N SER A 553 7.82 -2.11 36.77
CA SER A 553 8.66 -3.29 36.96
C SER A 553 8.80 -3.60 38.46
N PRO A 554 8.67 -4.86 38.89
CA PRO A 554 8.94 -5.25 40.27
C PRO A 554 10.45 -5.28 40.60
N TYR A 555 11.33 -5.10 39.61
CA TYR A 555 12.77 -5.22 39.76
C TYR A 555 13.49 -3.97 39.25
N ASN A 556 14.40 -3.42 40.08
CA ASN A 556 15.28 -2.30 39.73
C ASN A 556 16.51 -2.75 38.92
N ARG A 557 16.80 -4.05 38.88
CA ARG A 557 17.79 -4.68 37.99
C ARG A 557 17.16 -5.89 37.33
N VAL A 558 17.40 -6.03 36.03
CA VAL A 558 16.83 -7.10 35.22
C VAL A 558 17.91 -7.67 34.29
N SER A 559 17.80 -8.94 33.91
CA SER A 559 18.71 -9.47 32.89
C SER A 559 18.40 -8.88 31.51
N LEU A 560 19.38 -8.89 30.60
CA LEU A 560 19.20 -8.51 29.20
C LEU A 560 18.04 -9.29 28.55
N ALA A 561 17.90 -10.58 28.85
CA ALA A 561 16.78 -11.40 28.40
C ALA A 561 15.43 -10.87 28.92
N TRP A 562 15.34 -10.54 30.21
CA TRP A 562 14.10 -9.99 30.79
C TRP A 562 13.75 -8.65 30.16
N ALA A 563 14.72 -7.73 30.07
CA ALA A 563 14.52 -6.42 29.46
C ALA A 563 14.00 -6.53 28.02
N GLY A 564 14.57 -7.45 27.24
CA GLY A 564 14.11 -7.74 25.88
C GLY A 564 12.69 -8.31 25.82
N VAL A 565 12.36 -9.28 26.67
CA VAL A 565 11.04 -9.95 26.68
C VAL A 565 9.93 -9.05 27.21
N LYS A 566 10.22 -8.28 28.26
CA LYS A 566 9.25 -7.36 28.90
C LYS A 566 9.26 -5.96 28.30
N SER A 567 10.16 -5.68 27.35
CA SER A 567 10.31 -4.37 26.74
C SER A 567 10.52 -3.27 27.79
N GLU A 568 11.37 -3.53 28.77
CA GLU A 568 11.71 -2.56 29.83
C GLU A 568 12.34 -1.30 29.24
N ASN A 569 11.72 -0.13 29.40
CA ASN A 569 12.23 1.13 28.82
C ASN A 569 13.55 1.57 29.45
N LEU A 570 13.62 1.57 30.78
CA LEU A 570 14.75 2.11 31.52
C LEU A 570 16.01 1.25 31.26
N ALA A 571 15.90 -0.07 31.39
CA ALA A 571 16.98 -1.00 31.04
C ALA A 571 17.44 -0.90 29.57
N SER A 572 16.52 -0.65 28.64
CA SER A 572 16.89 -0.48 27.22
C SER A 572 17.73 0.79 26.99
N VAL A 573 17.34 1.90 27.63
CA VAL A 573 18.07 3.17 27.52
C VAL A 573 19.43 3.06 28.21
N TRP A 574 19.48 2.44 29.39
CA TRP A 574 20.72 2.17 30.10
C TRP A 574 21.67 1.32 29.25
N LEU A 575 21.18 0.22 28.66
CA LEU A 575 21.99 -0.64 27.79
C LEU A 575 22.53 0.14 26.57
N LEU A 576 21.72 1.01 25.97
CA LEU A 576 22.17 1.84 24.85
C LEU A 576 23.31 2.78 25.26
N TYR A 577 23.21 3.37 26.45
CA TYR A 577 24.25 4.26 26.98
C TYR A 577 25.56 3.53 27.28
N HIS A 578 25.47 2.28 27.76
CA HIS A 578 26.59 1.42 28.15
C HIS A 578 27.01 0.42 27.05
N LEU A 579 26.53 0.59 25.82
CA LEU A 579 26.58 -0.46 24.79
C LEU A 579 28.00 -0.96 24.50
N CYS A 580 29.01 -0.10 24.63
CA CYS A 580 30.41 -0.38 24.32
C CYS A 580 31.26 -0.81 25.53
N ASP A 581 30.70 -0.87 26.74
CA ASP A 581 31.45 -1.05 28.00
C ASP A 581 32.15 -2.41 28.10
N LYS A 582 31.68 -3.41 27.34
CA LYS A 582 32.28 -4.75 27.30
C LYS A 582 33.44 -4.87 26.30
N LEU A 583 33.72 -3.83 25.52
CA LEU A 583 34.77 -3.87 24.49
C LEU A 583 36.15 -3.60 25.09
N SER A 584 37.15 -4.31 24.59
CA SER A 584 38.55 -3.89 24.76
C SER A 584 38.84 -2.61 23.96
N LEU A 585 39.88 -1.87 24.33
CA LEU A 585 40.31 -0.66 23.60
C LEU A 585 40.54 -0.93 22.11
N PHE A 586 41.07 -2.11 21.76
CA PHE A 586 41.29 -2.50 20.36
C PHE A 586 39.96 -2.72 19.60
N GLN A 587 38.99 -3.40 20.22
CA GLN A 587 37.66 -3.58 19.62
C GLN A 587 36.91 -2.26 19.51
N PHE A 588 36.97 -1.41 20.54
CA PHE A 588 36.37 -0.08 20.51
C PHE A 588 36.94 0.76 19.36
N LYS A 589 38.26 0.76 19.16
CA LYS A 589 38.90 1.47 18.03
C LYS A 589 38.41 0.97 16.66
N GLN A 590 38.23 -0.34 16.49
CA GLN A 590 37.68 -0.89 15.24
C GLN A 590 36.24 -0.43 15.00
N ILE A 591 35.40 -0.44 16.03
CA ILE A 591 34.03 0.08 15.90
C ILE A 591 34.05 1.57 15.55
N ALA A 592 34.87 2.36 16.24
CA ALA A 592 35.02 3.78 15.96
C ALA A 592 35.50 4.02 14.51
N GLU A 593 36.40 3.21 13.98
CA GLU A 593 36.83 3.28 12.58
C GLU A 593 35.69 2.95 11.60
N LEU A 594 34.91 1.90 11.89
CA LEU A 594 33.76 1.51 11.05
C LEU A 594 32.68 2.59 10.96
N VAL A 595 32.49 3.38 12.02
CA VAL A 595 31.52 4.49 12.06
C VAL A 595 32.15 5.86 11.78
N ASP A 596 33.39 5.90 11.28
CA ASP A 596 34.11 7.14 10.94
C ASP A 596 34.28 8.10 12.14
N LEU A 597 34.46 7.55 13.35
CA LEU A 597 34.75 8.28 14.58
C LEU A 597 36.22 8.20 15.02
N SER A 598 37.07 7.49 14.27
CA SER A 598 38.54 7.51 14.47
C SER A 598 39.23 8.51 13.53
N PRO A 599 40.46 8.96 13.85
CA PRO A 599 41.30 9.70 12.90
C PRO A 599 41.58 8.87 11.65
N ARG A 600 41.51 9.51 10.46
CA ARG A 600 41.84 8.87 9.19
C ARG A 600 43.35 8.90 8.93
N GLU A 601 43.81 8.06 7.99
CA GLU A 601 45.21 8.05 7.57
C GLU A 601 45.61 9.44 7.00
N ASN A 602 46.64 10.05 7.58
CA ASN A 602 47.12 11.42 7.30
C ASN A 602 46.17 12.57 7.71
N GLU A 603 45.19 12.33 8.58
CA GLU A 603 44.37 13.38 9.17
C GLU A 603 45.06 13.95 10.42
N ASP A 604 45.37 15.25 10.41
CA ASP A 604 45.85 15.91 11.62
C ASP A 604 44.73 16.06 12.66
N TYR A 605 45.12 16.22 13.92
CA TYR A 605 44.16 16.24 15.03
C TYR A 605 43.12 17.38 14.94
N TYR A 606 43.50 18.56 14.42
CA TYR A 606 42.58 19.68 14.27
C TYR A 606 41.54 19.38 13.18
N THR A 607 41.98 18.79 12.06
CA THR A 607 41.09 18.34 10.98
C THR A 607 40.14 17.24 11.47
N PHE A 608 40.64 16.28 12.25
CA PHE A 608 39.83 15.25 12.90
C PHE A 608 38.74 15.83 13.81
N GLN A 609 39.11 16.72 14.74
CA GLN A 609 38.15 17.37 15.64
C GLN A 609 37.09 18.16 14.87
N LYS A 610 37.51 18.91 13.84
CA LYS A 610 36.59 19.66 12.99
C LYS A 610 35.62 18.74 12.27
N ARG A 611 36.08 17.61 11.73
CA ARG A 611 35.24 16.61 11.07
C ARG A 611 34.22 16.01 12.03
N LEU A 612 34.62 15.63 13.25
CA LEU A 612 33.69 15.10 14.25
C LEU A 612 32.60 16.11 14.62
N ARG A 613 32.98 17.37 14.85
CA ARG A 613 32.03 18.45 15.14
C ARG A 613 31.08 18.69 13.97
N ASP A 614 31.60 18.84 12.76
CA ASP A 614 30.79 19.24 11.60
C ASP A 614 29.91 18.09 11.07
N SER A 615 30.35 16.83 11.23
CA SER A 615 29.60 15.65 10.75
C SER A 615 28.64 15.09 11.79
N TRP A 616 29.02 15.12 13.07
CA TRP A 616 28.32 14.41 14.15
C TRP A 616 27.89 15.31 15.32
N GLY A 617 28.29 16.58 15.32
CA GLY A 617 28.06 17.50 16.45
C GLY A 617 28.91 17.18 17.69
N ILE A 618 29.86 16.25 17.59
CA ILE A 618 30.65 15.80 18.75
C ILE A 618 31.77 16.81 19.02
N THR A 619 31.77 17.38 20.22
CA THR A 619 32.83 18.25 20.72
C THR A 619 33.35 17.71 22.03
N VAL A 620 34.65 17.42 22.11
CA VAL A 620 35.30 17.01 23.36
C VAL A 620 35.76 18.25 24.11
N THR A 621 35.21 18.45 25.29
CA THR A 621 35.53 19.53 26.21
C THR A 621 36.41 19.03 27.36
N GLU A 622 36.96 19.95 28.15
CA GLU A 622 37.71 19.57 29.36
C GLU A 622 36.80 18.87 30.39
N ASP A 623 35.52 19.26 30.45
CA ASP A 623 34.55 18.65 31.37
C ASP A 623 34.26 17.18 30.99
N ASP A 624 34.21 16.85 29.69
CA ASP A 624 34.06 15.46 29.23
C ASP A 624 35.25 14.58 29.67
N LEU A 625 36.47 15.13 29.64
CA LEU A 625 37.67 14.42 30.10
C LEU A 625 37.65 14.20 31.61
N ARG A 626 37.17 15.18 32.38
CA ARG A 626 37.01 15.07 33.84
C ARG A 626 35.92 14.08 34.22
N GLU A 627 34.81 14.07 33.47
CA GLU A 627 33.76 13.07 33.65
C GLU A 627 34.29 11.67 33.40
N ALA A 628 35.02 11.45 32.30
CA ALA A 628 35.63 10.15 32.00
C ALA A 628 36.61 9.72 33.10
N ALA A 629 37.48 10.62 33.57
CA ALA A 629 38.39 10.36 34.67
C ALA A 629 37.64 10.02 35.97
N PHE A 630 36.55 10.73 36.26
CA PHE A 630 35.69 10.44 37.40
C PHE A 630 35.05 9.06 37.31
N GLN A 631 34.49 8.68 36.16
CA GLN A 631 33.89 7.35 35.99
C GLN A 631 34.92 6.24 36.20
N MET A 632 36.15 6.41 35.67
CA MET A 632 37.24 5.45 35.89
C MET A 632 37.59 5.30 37.37
N ALA A 633 37.80 6.42 38.08
CA ALA A 633 38.10 6.42 39.52
C ALA A 633 36.94 5.83 40.34
N LYS A 634 35.69 6.10 39.93
CA LYS A 634 34.49 5.62 40.59
C LYS A 634 34.38 4.10 40.50
N GLU A 635 34.63 3.51 39.32
CA GLU A 635 34.59 2.05 39.14
C GLU A 635 35.68 1.33 39.95
N GLU A 636 36.88 1.90 40.02
CA GLU A 636 37.97 1.39 40.87
C GLU A 636 37.57 1.42 42.35
N LEU A 637 37.05 2.56 42.82
CA LEU A 637 36.60 2.72 44.21
C LEU A 637 35.43 1.82 44.58
N ILE A 638 34.44 1.64 43.69
CA ILE A 638 33.32 0.71 43.89
C ILE A 638 33.86 -0.72 44.10
N THR A 639 34.85 -1.10 43.31
CA THR A 639 35.48 -2.43 43.40
C THR A 639 36.14 -2.62 44.76
N ASP A 640 36.95 -1.65 45.19
CA ASP A 640 37.63 -1.68 46.49
C ASP A 640 36.63 -1.73 47.66
N LEU A 641 35.58 -0.90 47.62
CA LEU A 641 34.54 -0.88 48.67
C LEU A 641 33.81 -2.22 48.78
N ILE A 642 33.51 -2.88 47.66
CA ILE A 642 32.90 -4.21 47.67
C ILE A 642 33.86 -5.21 48.34
N PHE A 643 35.16 -5.17 48.04
CA PHE A 643 36.15 -6.04 48.68
C PHE A 643 36.33 -5.76 50.17
N GLU A 644 36.20 -4.51 50.60
CA GLU A 644 36.24 -4.09 51.99
C GLU A 644 34.95 -4.39 52.78
N GLY A 645 33.90 -4.88 52.11
CA GLY A 645 32.61 -5.19 52.73
C GLY A 645 31.66 -3.99 52.88
N ASN A 646 31.98 -2.86 52.25
CA ASN A 646 31.21 -1.62 52.25
C ASN A 646 30.22 -1.59 51.05
N ALA A 647 29.35 -2.59 50.98
CA ALA A 647 28.45 -2.78 49.84
C ALA A 647 27.40 -1.66 49.66
N GLN A 648 27.01 -0.99 50.75
CA GLN A 648 26.04 0.11 50.71
C GLN A 648 26.64 1.37 50.09
N GLU A 649 27.87 1.69 50.46
CA GLU A 649 28.63 2.81 49.90
C GLU A 649 28.92 2.58 48.41
N ALA A 650 29.28 1.34 48.06
CA ALA A 650 29.45 0.95 46.67
C ALA A 650 28.18 1.18 45.85
N GLU A 651 27.01 0.81 46.38
CA GLU A 651 25.73 1.04 45.68
C GLU A 651 25.38 2.54 45.58
N ALA A 652 25.63 3.33 46.63
CA ALA A 652 25.42 4.78 46.59
C ALA A 652 26.35 5.49 45.59
N LEU A 653 27.60 5.02 45.46
CA LEU A 653 28.54 5.54 44.47
C LEU A 653 28.14 5.20 43.03
N ARG A 654 27.49 4.06 42.76
CA ARG A 654 27.08 3.70 41.38
C ARG A 654 26.28 4.82 40.72
N PHE A 655 25.35 5.42 41.46
CA PHE A 655 24.47 6.49 40.97
C PHE A 655 25.09 7.89 41.06
N LEU A 656 26.24 8.04 41.71
CA LEU A 656 26.93 9.32 41.77
C LEU A 656 27.43 9.72 40.37
N LYS A 657 27.00 10.90 39.91
CA LYS A 657 27.37 11.49 38.62
C LYS A 657 28.39 12.62 38.79
N TYR A 658 29.09 12.97 37.72
CA TYR A 658 29.93 14.17 37.63
C TYR A 658 29.35 15.12 36.58
N GLY A 659 29.45 16.43 36.77
CA GLY A 659 29.04 17.39 35.72
C GLY A 659 28.72 18.78 36.24
N THR A 660 29.16 19.80 35.49
CA THR A 660 29.04 21.23 35.79
C THR A 660 27.68 21.85 35.39
N GLY A 661 26.76 21.07 34.83
CA GLY A 661 25.44 21.54 34.39
C GLY A 661 24.26 21.21 35.31
N PHE A 662 24.43 20.29 36.25
CA PHE A 662 23.33 19.77 37.08
C PHE A 662 22.68 20.86 37.94
N ASP A 663 23.47 21.73 38.57
CA ASP A 663 22.94 22.81 39.42
C ASP A 663 22.19 23.88 38.62
N ASN A 664 22.67 24.20 37.41
CA ASN A 664 22.00 25.14 36.52
C ASN A 664 20.65 24.58 36.06
N TYR A 665 20.62 23.31 35.64
CA TYR A 665 19.39 22.64 35.24
C TYR A 665 18.41 22.46 36.41
N ARG A 666 18.93 22.15 37.60
CA ARG A 666 18.13 22.11 38.84
C ARG A 666 17.51 23.47 39.16
N THR A 667 18.29 24.56 39.06
CA THR A 667 17.78 25.93 39.27
C THR A 667 16.71 26.28 38.25
N TYR A 668 16.91 25.90 36.98
CA TYR A 668 15.90 26.05 35.94
C TYR A 668 14.60 25.33 36.29
N LEU A 669 14.66 24.06 36.72
CA LEU A 669 13.49 23.30 37.15
C LEU A 669 12.79 23.94 38.36
N LEU A 670 13.55 24.38 39.37
CA LEU A 670 12.96 25.05 40.55
C LEU A 670 12.19 26.33 40.17
N ASN A 671 12.65 27.02 39.12
CA ASN A 671 12.05 28.25 38.62
C ASN A 671 11.00 28.04 37.51
N SER A 672 10.73 26.80 37.07
CA SER A 672 9.69 26.51 36.06
C SER A 672 8.29 26.73 36.64
N GLU A 673 7.38 27.33 35.86
CA GLU A 673 6.00 27.68 36.28
C GLU A 673 5.13 26.44 36.59
N GLU A 674 4.12 26.62 37.45
CA GLU A 674 3.12 25.59 37.82
C GLU A 674 2.30 25.17 36.58
N GLY A 675 2.51 23.94 36.12
CA GLY A 675 1.86 23.37 34.93
C GLY A 675 2.53 22.08 34.43
N GLU A 676 3.79 21.85 34.82
CA GLU A 676 4.46 20.57 34.69
C GLU A 676 3.95 19.56 35.73
N ASP A 677 4.02 18.27 35.40
CA ASP A 677 3.72 17.18 36.33
C ASP A 677 4.63 17.26 37.57
N GLU A 678 4.12 17.82 38.66
CA GLU A 678 4.85 18.05 39.92
C GLU A 678 5.52 16.78 40.45
N LEU A 679 4.91 15.61 40.23
CA LEU A 679 5.51 14.33 40.59
C LEU A 679 6.79 14.10 39.77
N GLU A 680 6.73 14.29 38.46
CA GLU A 680 7.90 14.14 37.59
C GLU A 680 8.99 15.15 37.93
N LYS A 681 8.61 16.42 38.17
CA LYS A 681 9.54 17.47 38.59
C LYS A 681 10.26 17.07 39.88
N SER A 682 9.53 16.53 40.86
CA SER A 682 10.12 16.03 42.12
C SER A 682 11.10 14.88 41.90
N ILE A 683 10.79 13.93 41.00
CA ILE A 683 11.65 12.80 40.65
C ILE A 683 12.94 13.30 39.99
N GLN A 684 12.83 14.19 39.00
CA GLN A 684 14.00 14.76 38.32
C GLN A 684 14.87 15.55 39.28
N LEU A 685 14.26 16.40 40.13
CA LEU A 685 15.00 17.13 41.16
C LEU A 685 15.74 16.17 42.09
N ASN A 686 15.13 15.06 42.51
CA ASN A 686 15.78 14.07 43.38
C ASN A 686 17.00 13.42 42.69
N ILE A 687 16.87 13.01 41.42
CA ILE A 687 17.98 12.44 40.62
C ILE A 687 19.12 13.46 40.50
N LEU A 688 18.81 14.73 40.23
CA LEU A 688 19.80 15.80 40.09
C LEU A 688 20.55 16.13 41.39
N LYS A 689 20.01 15.78 42.56
CA LYS A 689 20.73 15.94 43.84
C LYS A 689 21.90 14.95 43.96
N GLU A 690 21.96 13.91 43.15
CA GLU A 690 22.94 12.82 43.26
C GLU A 690 24.19 13.03 42.40
N HIS A 691 24.92 14.15 42.59
CA HIS A 691 26.12 14.44 41.80
C HIS A 691 27.31 14.93 42.64
N LEU A 692 28.52 14.53 42.25
CA LEU A 692 29.77 14.69 42.99
C LEU A 692 30.04 16.14 43.40
N LEU A 693 29.86 17.11 42.50
CA LEU A 693 30.20 18.51 42.80
C LEU A 693 29.37 19.05 43.98
N ARG A 694 28.07 18.78 44.02
CA ARG A 694 27.23 19.05 45.20
C ARG A 694 27.73 18.31 46.44
N TYR A 695 28.06 17.02 46.33
CA TYR A 695 28.59 16.28 47.48
C TYR A 695 29.92 16.84 47.99
N LEU A 696 30.81 17.30 47.11
CA LEU A 696 32.06 17.97 47.47
C LEU A 696 31.79 19.32 48.13
N GLN A 697 30.81 20.08 47.63
CA GLN A 697 30.38 21.33 48.26
C GLN A 697 29.84 21.06 49.66
N LEU A 698 28.92 20.10 49.82
CA LEU A 698 28.38 19.69 51.12
C LEU A 698 29.49 19.17 52.04
N ASN A 699 30.45 18.40 51.53
CA ASN A 699 31.62 17.94 52.29
C ASN A 699 32.45 19.12 52.79
N GLN A 700 32.68 20.13 51.95
CA GLN A 700 33.43 21.32 52.33
C GLN A 700 32.66 22.16 53.36
N GLU A 701 31.35 22.36 53.16
CA GLU A 701 30.48 23.05 54.11
C GLU A 701 30.44 22.31 55.46
N MET A 702 30.34 20.98 55.44
CA MET A 702 30.42 20.13 56.62
C MET A 702 31.78 20.29 57.32
N LYS A 703 32.91 20.21 56.59
CA LYS A 703 34.25 20.41 57.17
C LYS A 703 34.39 21.78 57.83
N ASN A 704 33.92 22.83 57.16
CA ASN A 704 33.95 24.19 57.69
C ASN A 704 33.11 24.31 58.97
N GLN A 705 31.90 23.73 58.99
CA GLN A 705 31.05 23.72 60.19
C GLN A 705 31.64 22.84 61.30
N TRP A 706 32.25 21.71 60.96
CA TRP A 706 32.90 20.80 61.89
C TRP A 706 34.12 21.43 62.57
N GLU A 707 34.98 22.12 61.80
CA GLU A 707 36.09 22.87 62.38
C GLU A 707 35.60 24.06 63.21
N GLY A 708 34.51 24.72 62.79
CA GLY A 708 33.81 25.73 63.59
C GLY A 708 33.34 25.20 64.95
N LEU A 709 32.78 23.98 64.99
CA LEU A 709 32.37 23.27 66.20
C LEU A 709 33.57 22.91 67.09
N LYS A 710 34.71 22.50 66.52
CA LYS A 710 35.94 22.23 67.28
C LYS A 710 36.56 23.50 67.87
N SER A 711 36.50 24.63 67.15
CA SER A 711 37.11 25.89 67.60
C SER A 711 36.28 26.64 68.65
N ASN A 712 34.98 26.36 68.78
CA ASN A 712 34.06 27.09 69.69
C ASN A 712 33.16 26.13 70.50
N LEU A 713 33.21 26.21 71.83
CA LEU A 713 32.17 25.70 72.74
C LEU A 713 31.42 26.92 73.34
N PRO A 714 30.09 26.94 73.60
CA PRO A 714 28.95 26.19 73.09
C PRO A 714 27.78 27.10 72.60
N ASP A 715 28.04 28.32 72.10
CA ASP A 715 26.99 29.34 71.93
C ASP A 715 26.30 29.42 70.56
N SER A 716 26.63 28.57 69.57
CA SER A 716 26.01 28.66 68.23
C SER A 716 25.37 27.34 67.78
N TRP A 717 24.10 27.16 68.16
CA TRP A 717 23.27 26.02 67.75
C TRP A 717 22.95 26.05 66.25
N GLU A 718 23.20 27.19 65.59
CA GLU A 718 23.12 27.33 64.12
C GLU A 718 24.06 26.37 63.38
N ASN A 719 25.20 26.00 63.97
CA ASN A 719 26.20 25.13 63.35
C ASN A 719 25.78 23.65 63.28
N LEU A 720 24.75 23.24 64.03
CA LEU A 720 24.22 21.87 63.99
C LEU A 720 22.97 21.74 63.10
N SER A 721 22.47 22.83 62.53
CA SER A 721 21.20 22.88 61.78
C SER A 721 21.14 21.93 60.57
N ARG A 722 22.29 21.52 60.04
CA ARG A 722 22.41 20.59 58.91
C ARG A 722 22.88 19.19 59.30
N PHE A 723 23.14 18.95 60.58
CA PHE A 723 23.50 17.64 61.09
C PHE A 723 22.26 16.92 61.64
N TYR A 724 22.16 15.64 61.35
CA TYR A 724 21.06 14.78 61.74
C TYR A 724 21.59 13.46 62.28
N LEU A 725 20.85 12.85 63.20
CA LEU A 725 21.06 11.50 63.70
C LEU A 725 20.16 10.53 62.96
N GLY A 726 20.72 9.42 62.48
CA GLY A 726 19.97 8.33 61.86
C GLY A 726 20.50 6.98 62.28
N VAL A 727 19.86 5.93 61.77
CA VAL A 727 20.32 4.54 61.95
C VAL A 727 20.44 3.90 60.58
N ILE A 728 21.63 3.42 60.26
CA ILE A 728 21.90 2.61 59.06
C ILE A 728 22.50 1.29 59.52
N ASP A 729 21.95 0.16 59.06
CA ASP A 729 22.37 -1.19 59.45
C ASP A 729 22.41 -1.44 60.97
N GLY A 730 21.47 -0.85 61.70
CA GLY A 730 21.39 -0.98 63.15
C GLY A 730 22.49 -0.23 63.92
N LYS A 731 23.31 0.57 63.24
CA LYS A 731 24.30 1.47 63.85
C LYS A 731 23.80 2.91 63.79
N GLU A 732 23.91 3.62 64.90
CA GLU A 732 23.64 5.06 64.89
C GLU A 732 24.74 5.80 64.11
N ILE A 733 24.33 6.70 63.24
CA ILE A 733 25.20 7.50 62.38
C ILE A 733 24.83 8.97 62.44
N ILE A 734 25.81 9.82 62.11
CA ILE A 734 25.57 11.25 61.87
C ILE A 734 25.52 11.47 60.36
N ALA A 735 24.49 12.20 59.91
CA ALA A 735 24.36 12.64 58.53
C ALA A 735 24.38 14.17 58.41
N TYR A 736 24.95 14.69 57.34
CA TYR A 736 25.02 16.11 56.99
C TYR A 736 24.27 16.37 55.68
N GLY A 737 23.30 17.27 55.64
CA GLY A 737 22.58 17.57 54.39
C GLY A 737 21.43 18.56 54.49
N GLU A 738 20.71 18.75 53.39
CA GLU A 738 19.55 19.64 53.33
C GLU A 738 18.25 18.90 53.73
N ASN A 739 17.70 19.22 54.91
CA ASN A 739 16.43 18.71 55.43
C ASN A 739 16.25 17.18 55.31
N LEU A 740 16.91 16.41 56.18
CA LEU A 740 16.84 14.94 56.17
C LEU A 740 15.66 14.36 56.96
N ILE A 741 14.73 15.19 57.45
CA ILE A 741 13.61 14.77 58.31
C ILE A 741 12.70 13.77 57.57
N ASP A 742 12.40 14.05 56.30
CA ASP A 742 11.53 13.22 55.46
C ASP A 742 12.14 11.83 55.17
N LYS A 743 13.45 11.65 55.44
CA LYS A 743 14.16 10.39 55.29
C LYS A 743 14.28 9.61 56.62
N GLY A 744 13.54 10.02 57.66
CA GLY A 744 13.54 9.36 58.97
C GLY A 744 14.73 9.72 59.86
N PHE A 745 15.53 10.72 59.48
CA PHE A 745 16.60 11.25 60.33
C PHE A 745 16.04 12.29 61.29
N ILE A 746 16.62 12.36 62.49
CA ILE A 746 16.22 13.29 63.55
C ILE A 746 17.26 14.40 63.63
N PRO A 747 16.88 15.69 63.68
CA PRO A 747 17.85 16.78 63.84
C PRO A 747 18.82 16.54 65.01
N LEU A 748 20.11 16.74 64.78
CA LEU A 748 21.12 16.50 65.81
C LEU A 748 21.05 17.63 66.85
N VAL A 749 20.57 17.29 68.05
CA VAL A 749 20.48 18.22 69.18
C VAL A 749 21.76 18.21 70.00
N TYR A 750 22.08 19.34 70.62
CA TYR A 750 23.32 19.61 71.35
C TYR A 750 23.73 18.49 72.33
N GLU A 751 22.82 18.01 73.18
CA GLU A 751 23.12 16.97 74.17
C GLU A 751 23.55 15.64 73.54
N LYS A 752 22.89 15.23 72.45
CA LYS A 752 23.28 14.03 71.70
C LYS A 752 24.58 14.23 70.93
N ALA A 753 24.78 15.43 70.40
CA ALA A 753 26.00 15.79 69.68
C ALA A 753 27.23 15.65 70.58
N ILE A 754 27.19 16.15 71.83
CA ILE A 754 28.28 15.98 72.81
C ILE A 754 28.62 14.51 73.05
N ASN A 755 27.60 13.67 73.26
CA ASN A 755 27.80 12.24 73.50
C ASN A 755 28.40 11.52 72.30
N PHE A 756 28.08 11.97 71.08
CA PHE A 756 28.71 11.46 69.87
C PHE A 756 30.16 11.92 69.72
N PHE A 757 30.42 13.22 69.95
CA PHE A 757 31.74 13.81 69.75
C PHE A 757 32.76 13.38 70.81
N SER A 758 32.33 13.03 72.02
CA SER A 758 33.22 12.53 73.08
C SER A 758 33.83 11.15 72.79
N ASN A 759 33.29 10.40 71.83
CA ASN A 759 33.73 9.04 71.47
C ASN A 759 34.80 8.96 70.36
N ASN A 760 35.57 10.03 70.11
CA ASN A 760 36.57 10.12 69.03
C ASN A 760 35.99 9.95 67.60
N PHE A 761 34.82 10.52 67.34
CA PHE A 761 34.21 10.48 66.00
C PHE A 761 34.98 11.36 65.00
N SER A 762 35.29 10.85 63.81
CA SER A 762 35.97 11.62 62.76
C SER A 762 34.98 12.29 61.82
N VAL A 763 35.32 13.48 61.31
CA VAL A 763 34.54 14.13 60.23
C VAL A 763 34.40 13.23 59.01
N GLN A 764 35.36 12.30 58.83
CA GLN A 764 35.43 11.29 57.77
C GLN A 764 34.36 10.18 57.92
N ASP A 765 33.72 10.06 59.08
CA ASP A 765 32.70 9.05 59.37
C ASP A 765 31.25 9.58 59.20
N VAL A 766 31.10 10.87 58.86
CA VAL A 766 29.80 11.52 58.66
C VAL A 766 29.23 11.18 57.28
N TRP A 767 27.93 10.89 57.22
CA TRP A 767 27.21 10.58 55.99
C TRP A 767 26.66 11.84 55.33
N ILE A 768 27.03 12.14 54.09
CA ILE A 768 26.47 13.27 53.36
C ILE A 768 25.13 12.87 52.74
N GLU A 769 24.09 13.67 52.96
CA GLU A 769 22.69 13.44 52.53
C GLU A 769 22.08 12.10 52.98
N GLY A 770 22.72 11.44 53.96
CA GLY A 770 22.40 10.09 54.42
C GLY A 770 22.75 8.99 53.41
N LYS A 771 23.61 9.26 52.41
CA LYS A 771 23.86 8.35 51.28
C LYS A 771 25.31 7.87 51.16
N ILE A 772 26.30 8.77 51.32
CA ILE A 772 27.72 8.44 51.10
C ILE A 772 28.54 8.96 52.29
N ARG A 773 29.50 8.17 52.79
CA ARG A 773 30.42 8.62 53.84
C ARG A 773 31.38 9.67 53.30
N SER A 774 31.67 10.70 54.09
CA SER A 774 32.55 11.81 53.69
C SER A 774 33.98 11.36 53.39
N SER A 775 34.49 10.33 54.07
CA SER A 775 35.78 9.67 53.78
C SER A 775 35.90 9.27 52.32
N THR A 776 34.82 8.75 51.73
CA THR A 776 34.76 8.29 50.34
C THR A 776 34.95 9.43 49.32
N LEU A 777 34.76 10.68 49.72
CA LEU A 777 34.97 11.85 48.86
C LEU A 777 36.35 12.51 49.05
N THR A 778 37.13 12.05 50.02
CA THR A 778 38.42 12.65 50.39
C THR A 778 39.63 11.80 50.06
N ASN A 779 39.41 10.50 49.87
CA ASN A 779 40.36 9.57 49.27
C ASN A 779 40.18 9.60 47.76
#